data_AF-A0A0B2W3R6-F1
#
_entry.id   AF-A0A0B2W3R6-F1
#
_cell.length_a   1.000
_cell.length_b   1.000
_cell.length_c   1.000
_cell.angle_alpha   90.00
_cell.angle_beta   90.00
_cell.angle_gamma   90.00
#
_symmetry.space_group_name_H-M   'P 1'
#
loop_
_entity.id
_entity.type
_entity.pdbx_description
1 polymer ?
#
loop_
_entity_poly.entity_id
_entity_poly.type
_entity_poly.pdbx_seq_one_letter_code
_entity_poly.pdbx_strand_id
1 'polypeptide(L)'
;MRWLYIAALFAVQLTELYACPHECVCHARRVDCRGRALHRIPASIPSDTIDIDLRDNSIQHVSRSDLKGLPHLQTLLLSHNRIHHIEENILDEVPKLRRLSLSRNFLKWLPNLSSRLPNNLMYFDAHANRLEVLGSSVFRYSPNIRAVNLDANNLQTLPQGTFSNLKHLRKVHLEENPLNCDCRGYDMKKSYSGDYELFINGTLRIDDIGEIQFFECAVDYMVLPQRKRRQLHAPSPPRFTLKPNSRTHREGASVRIDCEVTGKPRPTIKWYFNGTELKSSRKHEMNFERTNLIVYPFLERDVGIYSCVAENAFGRVEASASMQLIASSPPLIVEGPQSQTVKEGSTVTLRCQARAEPRPEITWFFDGSVIPMLRGHFHVSDDEAELTISRVTKRDDGTYSCMAGNTVGSMMADARITVTSDRHSVGNAVTDDIIRDAIREASFNVDRALHETRERLSKTTSPHELMRWIHLSVPQSVELNRAREIYEESIRLVQKHVEKGLSLPLNELPSNVSFASVLAQSHVDLLTQLAGCSGTQTKDPCDDRCFHSRYRTYDGQCNNEVHTMWGSSHTRFRRLLPPIYENGFNTPVGWDPHKLYFGFRKPNPRIVSRKLLRAPTITPHERYSAMVMQWGQFIDHDLDFTATAISRNAFATGAICNRTCENTNPCFNIQLPYDDPRMKKNAKYPCIEFERSSAVCGSGETSLIYRQITYREQMNIITSYIDASGVYGSTEEDAYELRDLHPDRGLLRFDVTSDERKPYLPFERDSPMDCRRNFSVENPIRCFLAGDYRANEQLGLMSMHTIFMREHNRLAALLANQNQRLDGETIFQEARKIVGAQMQHITYYHWLPKVLGEEGFRRLVGGYRGYQHELDPSVSNAFATAAFRFGHTLINPILYRLNSDFEPIREGHVPLRDAFFAPETLLAGGGVDPILRGLFASPMKKPLPRELLNKELTEQLFNRAHDVALDLASLNIQRGRDHALPGYVEFRKWCNLSPVERWSDLDEVMPSDVIYKLKDLYGHPGNIDLYAGGVAETRLGDALVGPTFSCIIAETFNRVRDGDRFWYERKGVFTEEQLKEIKKVTLARILCDNADNIEHIQEDVFTYLGREKSHYGICTDLPSMNLTPWRSCCDNLCSIKKNRYRIINRRRRSHKHGCNWNGVFIKDGKHWRNECSECECKVRCLKFHITGYFALATNLA
;
A
#
# COMPACT_ATOMS: atom_id res chain seq x y z
N MET A 1 -54.85 -49.97 -15.40
CA MET A 1 -53.96 -50.14 -16.57
C MET A 1 -53.46 -48.81 -17.14
N ARG A 2 -54.26 -47.93 -17.77
CA ARG A 2 -53.73 -46.66 -18.37
C ARG A 2 -52.84 -45.81 -17.43
N TRP A 3 -53.20 -45.68 -16.15
CA TRP A 3 -52.36 -44.97 -15.16
C TRP A 3 -51.01 -45.63 -14.85
N LEU A 4 -50.86 -46.95 -14.98
CA LEU A 4 -49.56 -47.62 -14.83
C LEU A 4 -48.63 -47.32 -16.02
N TYR A 5 -49.19 -47.10 -17.21
CA TYR A 5 -48.43 -46.71 -18.39
C TYR A 5 -47.89 -45.27 -18.26
N ILE A 6 -48.70 -44.36 -17.70
CA ILE A 6 -48.28 -42.98 -17.41
C ILE A 6 -47.26 -42.94 -16.26
N ALA A 7 -47.45 -43.76 -15.21
CA ALA A 7 -46.47 -43.88 -14.12
C ALA A 7 -45.12 -44.44 -14.62
N ALA A 8 -45.12 -45.41 -15.53
CA ALA A 8 -43.90 -45.91 -16.16
C ALA A 8 -43.19 -44.83 -16.99
N LEU A 9 -43.93 -44.05 -17.78
CA LEU A 9 -43.39 -42.95 -18.58
C LEU A 9 -42.75 -41.84 -17.71
N PHE A 10 -43.36 -41.49 -16.57
CA PHE A 10 -42.77 -40.53 -15.63
C PHE A 10 -41.61 -41.11 -14.80
N ALA A 11 -41.63 -42.41 -14.48
CA ALA A 11 -40.51 -43.06 -13.78
C ALA A 11 -39.24 -43.10 -14.63
N VAL A 12 -39.38 -43.32 -15.95
CA VAL A 12 -38.25 -43.27 -16.91
C VAL A 12 -37.67 -41.85 -17.06
N GLN A 13 -38.44 -40.80 -16.76
CA GLN A 13 -38.02 -39.40 -16.90
C GLN A 13 -37.46 -38.73 -15.62
N LEU A 14 -37.27 -39.50 -14.54
CA LEU A 14 -36.70 -39.01 -13.27
C LEU A 14 -35.49 -39.79 -12.75
N THR A 15 -34.99 -40.77 -13.52
CA THR A 15 -33.71 -41.47 -13.26
C THR A 15 -32.58 -41.09 -14.24
N GLU A 16 -32.83 -40.11 -15.13
CA GLU A 16 -31.85 -39.49 -16.02
C GLU A 16 -32.01 -37.95 -15.93
N LEU A 17 -30.99 -37.12 -15.68
CA LEU A 17 -29.62 -37.37 -15.22
C LEU A 17 -29.22 -36.31 -14.17
N TYR A 18 -28.87 -36.75 -12.95
CA TYR A 18 -27.95 -36.02 -12.05
C TYR A 18 -26.66 -36.84 -11.84
N ALA A 19 -26.26 -37.57 -12.88
CA ALA A 19 -25.05 -38.37 -12.91
C ALA A 19 -23.86 -37.48 -13.29
N CYS A 20 -23.28 -36.79 -12.29
CA CYS A 20 -21.95 -36.22 -12.44
C CYS A 20 -21.03 -37.25 -13.13
N PRO A 21 -20.33 -36.90 -14.23
CA PRO A 21 -19.46 -37.86 -14.92
C PRO A 21 -18.50 -38.50 -13.93
N HIS A 22 -18.39 -39.83 -13.93
CA HIS A 22 -17.60 -40.58 -12.95
C HIS A 22 -16.11 -40.22 -13.01
N GLU A 23 -15.65 -39.72 -14.15
CA GLU A 23 -14.31 -39.24 -14.40
C GLU A 23 -14.05 -37.83 -13.84
N CYS A 24 -15.08 -37.09 -13.43
CA CYS A 24 -15.03 -35.66 -13.09
C CYS A 24 -15.54 -35.36 -11.67
N VAL A 25 -15.31 -34.13 -11.21
CA VAL A 25 -15.80 -33.62 -9.92
C VAL A 25 -16.81 -32.50 -10.18
N CYS A 26 -18.05 -32.68 -9.73
CA CYS A 26 -19.10 -31.66 -9.84
C CYS A 26 -19.32 -30.97 -8.48
N HIS A 27 -19.29 -29.64 -8.47
CA HIS A 27 -19.59 -28.84 -7.28
C HIS A 27 -20.63 -27.77 -7.61
N ALA A 28 -21.81 -27.89 -7.01
CA ALA A 28 -23.00 -27.14 -7.40
C ALA A 28 -23.20 -27.16 -8.93
N ARG A 29 -23.00 -26.02 -9.61
CA ARG A 29 -23.21 -25.86 -11.05
C ARG A 29 -21.91 -25.87 -11.87
N ARG A 30 -20.81 -26.37 -11.29
CA ARG A 30 -19.50 -26.48 -11.94
C ARG A 30 -19.10 -27.94 -12.11
N VAL A 31 -18.43 -28.25 -13.23
CA VAL A 31 -17.88 -29.59 -13.51
C VAL A 31 -16.40 -29.47 -13.87
N ASP A 32 -15.52 -29.94 -12.97
CA ASP A 32 -14.07 -30.03 -13.20
C ASP A 32 -13.70 -31.46 -13.65
N CYS A 33 -13.34 -31.57 -14.92
CA CYS A 33 -12.85 -32.76 -15.60
C CYS A 33 -11.36 -32.62 -15.99
N ARG A 34 -10.61 -31.65 -15.43
CA ARG A 34 -9.24 -31.34 -15.82
C ARG A 34 -8.25 -32.45 -15.45
N GLY A 35 -7.35 -32.78 -16.36
CA GLY A 35 -6.30 -33.79 -16.12
C GLY A 35 -6.80 -35.24 -16.02
N ARG A 36 -8.03 -35.54 -16.47
CA ARG A 36 -8.71 -36.84 -16.28
C ARG A 36 -8.49 -37.85 -17.42
N ALA A 37 -7.53 -37.59 -18.31
CA ALA A 37 -7.20 -38.40 -19.49
C ALA A 37 -8.39 -38.69 -20.44
N LEU A 38 -9.39 -37.80 -20.48
CA LEU A 38 -10.60 -37.98 -21.29
C LEU A 38 -10.31 -37.92 -22.80
N HIS A 39 -11.00 -38.77 -23.57
CA HIS A 39 -10.92 -38.81 -25.04
C HIS A 39 -12.15 -38.21 -25.76
N ARG A 40 -13.22 -37.92 -25.01
CA ARG A 40 -14.44 -37.23 -25.46
C ARG A 40 -15.00 -36.41 -24.30
N ILE A 41 -15.91 -35.48 -24.58
CA ILE A 41 -16.72 -34.85 -23.53
C ILE A 41 -17.64 -35.92 -22.92
N PRO A 42 -17.81 -35.98 -21.58
CA PRO A 42 -18.75 -36.91 -20.98
C PRO A 42 -20.22 -36.58 -21.29
N ALA A 43 -21.01 -37.57 -21.69
CA ALA A 43 -22.40 -37.38 -22.10
C ALA A 43 -23.40 -37.15 -20.95
N SER A 44 -22.97 -37.20 -19.68
CA SER A 44 -23.84 -37.12 -18.50
C SER A 44 -23.78 -35.79 -17.75
N ILE A 45 -23.13 -34.77 -18.31
CA ILE A 45 -22.97 -33.45 -17.66
C ILE A 45 -24.35 -32.86 -17.27
N PRO A 46 -24.57 -32.44 -16.01
CA PRO A 46 -25.85 -31.89 -15.56
C PRO A 46 -26.30 -30.67 -16.38
N SER A 47 -27.57 -30.65 -16.78
CA SER A 47 -28.14 -29.64 -17.69
C SER A 47 -28.16 -28.21 -17.13
N ASP A 48 -28.03 -28.05 -15.82
CA ASP A 48 -27.96 -26.75 -15.16
C ASP A 48 -26.52 -26.21 -15.02
N THR A 49 -25.49 -26.95 -15.46
CA THR A 49 -24.07 -26.54 -15.39
C THR A 49 -23.83 -25.16 -16.01
N ILE A 50 -23.02 -24.33 -15.33
CA ILE A 50 -22.59 -22.99 -15.77
C ILE A 50 -21.12 -22.91 -16.16
N ASP A 51 -20.23 -23.71 -15.54
CA ASP A 51 -18.80 -23.73 -15.89
C ASP A 51 -18.32 -25.18 -16.04
N ILE A 52 -17.62 -25.47 -17.14
CA ILE A 52 -16.98 -26.76 -17.43
C ILE A 52 -15.48 -26.55 -17.68
N ASP A 53 -14.65 -27.27 -16.93
CA ASP A 53 -13.21 -27.35 -17.15
C ASP A 53 -12.82 -28.75 -17.64
N LEU A 54 -12.44 -28.85 -18.91
CA LEU A 54 -11.98 -30.07 -19.60
C LEU A 54 -10.51 -29.96 -20.01
N ARG A 55 -9.73 -29.05 -19.40
CA ARG A 55 -8.33 -28.82 -19.75
C ARG A 55 -7.44 -30.04 -19.50
N ASP A 56 -6.28 -30.06 -20.16
CA ASP A 56 -5.20 -31.01 -19.88
C ASP A 56 -5.63 -32.49 -20.08
N ASN A 57 -6.39 -32.76 -21.14
CA ASN A 57 -6.99 -34.05 -21.48
C ASN A 57 -6.50 -34.55 -22.86
N SER A 58 -7.20 -35.49 -23.50
CA SER A 58 -6.85 -36.03 -24.83
C SER A 58 -8.08 -36.18 -25.73
N ILE A 59 -9.01 -35.22 -25.64
CA ILE A 59 -10.20 -35.10 -26.48
C ILE A 59 -9.79 -34.74 -27.91
N GLN A 60 -10.42 -35.36 -28.91
CA GLN A 60 -10.02 -35.24 -30.33
C GLN A 60 -11.05 -34.59 -31.25
N HIS A 61 -12.34 -34.67 -30.89
CA HIS A 61 -13.45 -34.11 -31.63
C HIS A 61 -14.44 -33.46 -30.65
N VAL A 62 -15.17 -32.43 -31.09
CA VAL A 62 -16.31 -31.89 -30.35
C VAL A 62 -17.51 -31.69 -31.29
N SER A 63 -18.61 -32.36 -30.98
CA SER A 63 -19.87 -32.34 -31.74
C SER A 63 -20.94 -31.49 -31.04
N ARG A 64 -22.03 -31.17 -31.75
CA ARG A 64 -23.23 -30.57 -31.16
C ARG A 64 -23.86 -31.49 -30.13
N SER A 65 -23.82 -32.79 -30.36
CA SER A 65 -24.28 -33.82 -29.40
C SER A 65 -23.58 -33.72 -28.04
N ASP A 66 -22.30 -33.32 -28.01
CA ASP A 66 -21.51 -33.25 -26.76
C ASP A 66 -21.90 -32.07 -25.85
N LEU A 67 -22.52 -31.02 -26.39
CA LEU A 67 -23.00 -29.85 -25.63
C LEU A 67 -24.53 -29.76 -25.55
N LYS A 68 -25.25 -30.70 -26.19
CA LYS A 68 -26.70 -30.71 -26.28
C LYS A 68 -27.33 -30.90 -24.90
N GLY A 69 -28.17 -29.95 -24.50
CA GLY A 69 -28.83 -29.98 -23.19
C GLY A 69 -28.11 -29.20 -22.08
N LEU A 70 -27.13 -28.35 -22.43
CA LEU A 70 -26.43 -27.46 -21.49
C LEU A 70 -26.83 -25.96 -21.64
N PRO A 71 -28.13 -25.59 -21.59
CA PRO A 71 -28.62 -24.24 -21.91
C PRO A 71 -28.21 -23.14 -20.92
N HIS A 72 -27.39 -23.47 -19.92
CA HIS A 72 -26.95 -22.59 -18.85
C HIS A 72 -25.42 -22.38 -18.81
N LEU A 73 -24.68 -23.06 -19.69
CA LEU A 73 -23.23 -22.98 -19.77
C LEU A 73 -22.77 -21.54 -20.11
N GLN A 74 -21.83 -21.02 -19.33
CA GLN A 74 -21.20 -19.71 -19.46
C GLN A 74 -19.69 -19.83 -19.72
N THR A 75 -19.01 -20.83 -19.16
CA THR A 75 -17.58 -21.09 -19.38
C THR A 75 -17.34 -22.51 -19.86
N LEU A 76 -16.60 -22.67 -20.97
CA LEU A 76 -16.12 -23.96 -21.48
C LEU A 76 -14.62 -23.87 -21.76
N LEU A 77 -13.82 -24.62 -21.01
CA LEU A 77 -12.36 -24.68 -21.16
C LEU A 77 -11.93 -26.05 -21.69
N LEU A 78 -11.39 -26.09 -22.92
CA LEU A 78 -10.91 -27.27 -23.63
C LEU A 78 -9.40 -27.16 -23.97
N SER A 79 -8.68 -26.27 -23.29
CA SER A 79 -7.24 -26.04 -23.54
C SER A 79 -6.38 -27.29 -23.30
N HIS A 80 -5.23 -27.41 -23.96
CA HIS A 80 -4.31 -28.57 -23.82
C HIS A 80 -5.03 -29.91 -24.05
N ASN A 81 -5.57 -30.09 -25.26
CA ASN A 81 -6.21 -31.34 -25.69
C ASN A 81 -5.63 -31.78 -27.04
N ARG A 82 -6.29 -32.69 -27.76
CA ARG A 82 -5.88 -33.18 -29.09
C ARG A 82 -6.92 -32.87 -30.17
N ILE A 83 -7.75 -31.85 -29.94
CA ILE A 83 -8.92 -31.53 -30.77
C ILE A 83 -8.44 -31.07 -32.14
N HIS A 84 -8.91 -31.75 -33.19
CA HIS A 84 -8.59 -31.41 -34.58
C HIS A 84 -9.84 -31.20 -35.46
N HIS A 85 -11.03 -31.44 -34.91
CA HIS A 85 -12.31 -31.13 -35.56
C HIS A 85 -13.36 -30.65 -34.54
N ILE A 86 -14.16 -29.66 -34.94
CA ILE A 86 -15.33 -29.14 -34.22
C ILE A 86 -16.48 -29.04 -35.24
N GLU A 87 -17.69 -29.37 -34.82
CA GLU A 87 -18.89 -29.30 -35.66
C GLU A 87 -19.39 -27.84 -35.86
N GLU A 88 -19.97 -27.56 -37.02
CA GLU A 88 -20.51 -26.23 -37.33
C GLU A 88 -21.78 -25.90 -36.52
N ASN A 89 -21.91 -24.63 -36.14
CA ASN A 89 -23.00 -24.09 -35.30
C ASN A 89 -23.06 -24.67 -33.87
N ILE A 90 -21.93 -25.16 -33.34
CA ILE A 90 -21.82 -25.75 -31.99
C ILE A 90 -22.37 -24.86 -30.85
N LEU A 91 -22.29 -23.53 -30.98
CA LEU A 91 -22.78 -22.60 -29.95
C LEU A 91 -24.30 -22.42 -29.95
N ASP A 92 -25.03 -22.96 -30.93
CA ASP A 92 -26.50 -22.91 -30.96
C ASP A 92 -27.12 -23.77 -29.83
N GLU A 93 -26.38 -24.75 -29.29
CA GLU A 93 -26.79 -25.57 -28.14
C GLU A 93 -26.51 -24.88 -26.78
N VAL A 94 -25.59 -23.90 -26.74
CA VAL A 94 -25.09 -23.25 -25.51
C VAL A 94 -25.22 -21.71 -25.57
N PRO A 95 -26.45 -21.16 -25.69
CA PRO A 95 -26.69 -19.75 -26.01
C PRO A 95 -26.28 -18.74 -24.91
N LYS A 96 -25.86 -19.21 -23.73
CA LYS A 96 -25.35 -18.37 -22.62
C LYS A 96 -23.82 -18.34 -22.53
N LEU A 97 -23.10 -19.02 -23.43
CA LEU A 97 -21.65 -19.15 -23.34
C LEU A 97 -20.98 -17.77 -23.48
N ARG A 98 -20.16 -17.40 -22.48
CA ARG A 98 -19.42 -16.13 -22.39
C ARG A 98 -17.93 -16.31 -22.65
N ARG A 99 -17.37 -17.48 -22.33
CA ARG A 99 -15.96 -17.83 -22.54
C ARG A 99 -15.84 -19.23 -23.14
N LEU A 100 -15.16 -19.29 -24.29
CA LEU A 100 -14.73 -20.54 -24.93
C LEU A 100 -13.21 -20.51 -25.09
N SER A 101 -12.54 -21.56 -24.61
CA SER A 101 -11.11 -21.77 -24.81
C SER A 101 -10.86 -23.13 -25.45
N LEU A 102 -10.19 -23.12 -26.61
CA LEU A 102 -9.80 -24.23 -27.48
C LEU A 102 -8.28 -24.27 -27.70
N SER A 103 -7.53 -23.49 -26.92
CA SER A 103 -6.09 -23.28 -27.12
C SER A 103 -5.24 -24.54 -26.91
N ARG A 104 -4.06 -24.60 -27.55
CA ARG A 104 -3.10 -25.70 -27.41
C ARG A 104 -3.75 -27.04 -27.78
N ASN A 105 -4.19 -27.10 -29.03
CA ASN A 105 -4.89 -28.20 -29.70
C ASN A 105 -4.35 -28.36 -31.14
N PHE A 106 -5.03 -29.10 -32.01
CA PHE A 106 -4.57 -29.43 -33.36
C PHE A 106 -5.58 -29.05 -34.48
N LEU A 107 -6.45 -28.07 -34.24
CA LEU A 107 -7.45 -27.61 -35.20
C LEU A 107 -6.78 -27.05 -36.47
N LYS A 108 -7.14 -27.59 -37.64
CA LYS A 108 -6.69 -27.09 -38.96
C LYS A 108 -7.66 -26.09 -39.61
N TRP A 109 -8.92 -26.11 -39.22
CA TRP A 109 -9.98 -25.23 -39.73
C TRP A 109 -10.99 -24.95 -38.62
N LEU A 110 -11.60 -23.77 -38.66
CA LEU A 110 -12.61 -23.36 -37.68
C LEU A 110 -13.94 -23.04 -38.42
N PRO A 111 -15.03 -23.80 -38.16
CA PRO A 111 -16.33 -23.59 -38.82
C PRO A 111 -17.03 -22.33 -38.32
N ASN A 112 -18.20 -22.01 -38.90
CA ASN A 112 -19.08 -21.00 -38.29
C ASN A 112 -19.56 -21.47 -36.92
N LEU A 113 -19.35 -20.66 -35.87
CA LEU A 113 -19.58 -21.11 -34.49
C LEU A 113 -21.07 -21.14 -34.10
N SER A 114 -21.93 -20.39 -34.79
CA SER A 114 -23.37 -20.28 -34.54
C SER A 114 -24.10 -19.88 -35.83
N SER A 115 -25.41 -20.16 -35.92
CA SER A 115 -26.26 -19.74 -37.05
C SER A 115 -27.19 -18.56 -36.74
N ARG A 116 -27.19 -18.02 -35.50
CA ARG A 116 -28.24 -17.10 -35.00
C ARG A 116 -27.71 -15.96 -34.13
N LEU A 117 -28.35 -14.80 -34.21
CA LEU A 117 -28.12 -13.64 -33.34
C LEU A 117 -29.04 -13.65 -32.10
N PRO A 118 -28.62 -13.11 -30.94
CA PRO A 118 -27.27 -12.70 -30.54
C PRO A 118 -26.66 -13.64 -29.49
N ASN A 119 -25.45 -14.15 -29.72
CA ASN A 119 -24.75 -14.99 -28.73
C ASN A 119 -24.06 -14.14 -27.63
N ASN A 120 -23.87 -14.71 -26.44
CA ASN A 120 -23.28 -14.08 -25.25
C ASN A 120 -21.73 -14.11 -25.22
N LEU A 121 -21.09 -14.73 -26.21
CA LEU A 121 -19.65 -14.98 -26.22
C LEU A 121 -18.86 -13.67 -26.18
N MET A 122 -18.05 -13.48 -25.13
CA MET A 122 -17.18 -12.32 -24.92
C MET A 122 -15.70 -12.65 -25.10
N TYR A 123 -15.30 -13.90 -24.85
CA TYR A 123 -13.91 -14.34 -24.90
C TYR A 123 -13.80 -15.64 -25.70
N PHE A 124 -13.11 -15.58 -26.83
CA PHE A 124 -12.79 -16.74 -27.67
C PHE A 124 -11.27 -16.88 -27.75
N ASP A 125 -10.74 -18.03 -27.34
CA ASP A 125 -9.31 -18.35 -27.37
C ASP A 125 -9.07 -19.66 -28.12
N ALA A 126 -8.29 -19.63 -29.19
CA ALA A 126 -7.84 -20.81 -29.92
C ALA A 126 -6.33 -20.74 -30.25
N HIS A 127 -5.54 -20.07 -29.40
CA HIS A 127 -4.09 -19.95 -29.62
C HIS A 127 -3.37 -21.30 -29.66
N ALA A 128 -2.20 -21.38 -30.29
CA ALA A 128 -1.41 -22.60 -30.43
C ALA A 128 -2.23 -23.77 -30.97
N ASN A 129 -2.78 -23.58 -32.17
CA ASN A 129 -3.47 -24.61 -32.94
C ASN A 129 -2.72 -24.83 -34.28
N ARG A 130 -3.41 -25.23 -35.34
CA ARG A 130 -2.83 -25.42 -36.69
C ARG A 130 -3.72 -24.80 -37.77
N LEU A 131 -4.51 -23.77 -37.41
CA LEU A 131 -5.57 -23.23 -38.25
C LEU A 131 -4.97 -22.65 -39.53
N GLU A 132 -5.30 -23.25 -40.68
CA GLU A 132 -4.84 -22.82 -42.01
C GLU A 132 -5.84 -21.83 -42.64
N VAL A 133 -7.14 -21.99 -42.33
CA VAL A 133 -8.24 -21.16 -42.83
C VAL A 133 -9.32 -20.99 -41.74
N LEU A 134 -9.97 -19.81 -41.70
CA LEU A 134 -11.18 -19.55 -40.91
C LEU A 134 -12.44 -19.59 -41.79
N GLY A 135 -13.58 -20.02 -41.24
CA GLY A 135 -14.88 -19.85 -41.89
C GLY A 135 -15.19 -18.36 -42.16
N SER A 136 -15.71 -18.04 -43.35
CA SER A 136 -15.96 -16.66 -43.82
C SER A 136 -17.07 -15.91 -43.07
N SER A 137 -17.70 -16.54 -42.08
CA SER A 137 -18.66 -15.91 -41.17
C SER A 137 -18.45 -16.37 -39.71
N VAL A 138 -17.24 -16.84 -39.36
CA VAL A 138 -16.91 -17.54 -38.10
C VAL A 138 -17.45 -16.87 -36.83
N PHE A 139 -17.36 -15.54 -36.75
CA PHE A 139 -17.84 -14.74 -35.62
C PHE A 139 -19.11 -13.91 -35.92
N ARG A 140 -19.67 -14.01 -37.14
CA ARG A 140 -20.71 -13.09 -37.70
C ARG A 140 -21.91 -12.84 -36.79
N TYR A 141 -22.34 -13.84 -36.02
CA TYR A 141 -23.51 -13.77 -35.16
C TYR A 141 -23.18 -13.66 -33.65
N SER A 142 -21.91 -13.42 -33.31
CA SER A 142 -21.41 -13.23 -31.94
C SER A 142 -20.86 -11.80 -31.71
N PRO A 143 -21.65 -10.73 -31.92
CA PRO A 143 -21.16 -9.34 -31.90
C PRO A 143 -20.60 -8.87 -30.55
N ASN A 144 -20.86 -9.63 -29.48
CA ASN A 144 -20.42 -9.35 -28.12
C ASN A 144 -18.96 -9.76 -27.82
N ILE A 145 -18.27 -10.42 -28.76
CA ILE A 145 -16.88 -10.86 -28.54
C ILE A 145 -15.98 -9.64 -28.29
N ARG A 146 -15.32 -9.63 -27.14
CA ARG A 146 -14.40 -8.59 -26.66
C ARG A 146 -12.95 -8.96 -26.90
N ALA A 147 -12.62 -10.25 -26.83
CA ALA A 147 -11.31 -10.77 -27.17
C ALA A 147 -11.41 -12.02 -28.04
N VAL A 148 -10.69 -12.00 -29.16
CA VAL A 148 -10.32 -13.18 -29.96
C VAL A 148 -8.82 -13.41 -29.76
N ASN A 149 -8.40 -14.65 -29.49
CA ASN A 149 -7.01 -15.07 -29.63
C ASN A 149 -6.90 -16.21 -30.66
N LEU A 150 -6.06 -16.00 -31.68
CA LEU A 150 -5.70 -16.93 -32.74
C LEU A 150 -4.16 -17.06 -32.90
N ASP A 151 -3.37 -16.69 -31.89
CA ASP A 151 -1.90 -16.74 -31.90
C ASP A 151 -1.39 -18.15 -32.21
N ALA A 152 -0.17 -18.28 -32.73
CA ALA A 152 0.51 -19.55 -33.01
C ALA A 152 -0.38 -20.51 -33.83
N ASN A 153 -0.65 -20.11 -35.07
CA ASN A 153 -1.49 -20.83 -36.03
C ASN A 153 -0.93 -20.67 -37.45
N ASN A 154 -1.55 -21.32 -38.44
CA ASN A 154 -1.05 -21.38 -39.82
C ASN A 154 -1.83 -20.44 -40.78
N LEU A 155 -2.52 -19.41 -40.28
CA LEU A 155 -3.40 -18.57 -41.09
C LEU A 155 -2.58 -17.73 -42.08
N GLN A 156 -2.80 -17.94 -43.38
CA GLN A 156 -2.12 -17.20 -44.44
C GLN A 156 -2.92 -15.97 -44.91
N THR A 157 -4.24 -16.01 -44.78
CA THR A 157 -5.14 -14.89 -45.08
C THR A 157 -6.32 -14.87 -44.11
N LEU A 158 -6.98 -13.72 -44.00
CA LEU A 158 -8.23 -13.55 -43.26
C LEU A 158 -9.34 -13.19 -44.26
N PRO A 159 -10.49 -13.89 -44.26
CA PRO A 159 -11.63 -13.51 -45.09
C PRO A 159 -12.06 -12.06 -44.87
N GLN A 160 -12.41 -11.36 -45.95
CA GLN A 160 -12.86 -9.97 -45.87
C GLN A 160 -14.12 -9.88 -44.99
N GLY A 161 -14.02 -9.13 -43.88
CA GLY A 161 -15.11 -8.99 -42.92
C GLY A 161 -15.15 -10.02 -41.78
N THR A 162 -14.13 -10.86 -41.57
CA THR A 162 -14.07 -11.80 -40.41
C THR A 162 -14.40 -11.15 -39.06
N PHE A 163 -14.06 -9.86 -38.87
CA PHE A 163 -14.34 -9.09 -37.65
C PHE A 163 -15.38 -7.97 -37.81
N SER A 164 -15.93 -7.71 -39.00
CA SER A 164 -16.65 -6.45 -39.31
C SER A 164 -17.97 -6.23 -38.57
N ASN A 165 -18.48 -7.23 -37.86
CA ASN A 165 -19.70 -7.14 -37.05
C ASN A 165 -19.42 -7.16 -35.52
N LEU A 166 -18.16 -7.24 -35.09
CA LEU A 166 -17.78 -7.40 -33.68
C LEU A 166 -17.56 -6.04 -32.99
N LYS A 167 -18.64 -5.26 -32.83
CA LYS A 167 -18.60 -3.87 -32.30
C LYS A 167 -18.11 -3.73 -30.85
N HIS A 168 -17.80 -4.82 -30.17
CA HIS A 168 -17.24 -4.84 -28.82
C HIS A 168 -15.83 -5.43 -28.73
N LEU A 169 -15.23 -5.79 -29.88
CA LEU A 169 -13.91 -6.40 -30.00
C LEU A 169 -12.82 -5.39 -29.65
N ARG A 170 -12.21 -5.57 -28.47
CA ARG A 170 -11.11 -4.74 -27.97
C ARG A 170 -9.73 -5.40 -28.12
N LYS A 171 -9.71 -6.69 -28.44
CA LYS A 171 -8.48 -7.45 -28.63
C LYS A 171 -8.67 -8.51 -29.70
N VAL A 172 -7.81 -8.50 -30.71
CA VAL A 172 -7.57 -9.63 -31.59
C VAL A 172 -6.09 -9.96 -31.46
N HIS A 173 -5.78 -11.18 -31.08
CA HIS A 173 -4.42 -11.69 -31.23
C HIS A 173 -4.34 -12.59 -32.47
N LEU A 174 -3.27 -12.42 -33.27
CA LEU A 174 -3.00 -13.09 -34.56
C LEU A 174 -1.48 -13.34 -34.73
N GLU A 175 -0.72 -13.27 -33.65
CA GLU A 175 0.74 -13.36 -33.64
C GLU A 175 1.18 -14.79 -33.98
N GLU A 176 2.43 -14.99 -34.41
CA GLU A 176 2.92 -16.30 -34.89
C GLU A 176 2.00 -16.96 -35.96
N ASN A 177 1.43 -16.16 -36.88
CA ASN A 177 0.72 -16.63 -38.08
C ASN A 177 1.38 -16.12 -39.37
N PRO A 178 1.45 -16.94 -40.45
CA PRO A 178 2.09 -16.59 -41.73
C PRO A 178 1.20 -15.69 -42.64
N LEU A 179 0.62 -14.63 -42.09
CA LEU A 179 -0.32 -13.75 -42.80
C LEU A 179 0.34 -12.94 -43.92
N ASN A 180 -0.25 -12.96 -45.11
CA ASN A 180 0.24 -12.25 -46.29
C ASN A 180 -0.53 -10.92 -46.50
N CYS A 181 0.15 -9.79 -46.27
CA CYS A 181 -0.42 -8.44 -46.40
C CYS A 181 0.35 -7.61 -47.44
N ASP A 182 -0.31 -7.23 -48.54
CA ASP A 182 0.25 -6.28 -49.51
C ASP A 182 -0.22 -4.85 -49.19
N CYS A 183 0.71 -3.90 -49.11
CA CYS A 183 0.48 -2.52 -48.69
C CYS A 183 1.12 -1.50 -49.65
N ARG A 184 1.16 -1.83 -50.95
CA ARG A 184 1.74 -0.96 -51.99
C ARG A 184 0.77 0.13 -52.46
N GLY A 185 0.75 1.27 -51.76
CA GLY A 185 0.42 2.57 -52.37
C GLY A 185 -0.55 3.48 -51.63
N TYR A 186 -0.06 4.18 -50.59
CA TYR A 186 -0.52 5.52 -50.22
C TYR A 186 0.68 6.34 -49.72
N ASP A 187 0.72 7.64 -50.04
CA ASP A 187 1.89 8.50 -49.79
C ASP A 187 1.84 9.22 -48.43
N MET A 188 3.00 9.51 -47.85
CA MET A 188 3.16 10.08 -46.50
C MET A 188 4.17 11.24 -46.50
N LYS A 189 3.71 12.49 -46.30
CA LYS A 189 4.56 13.63 -45.88
C LYS A 189 3.79 14.90 -45.47
N LYS A 190 3.83 15.25 -44.18
CA LYS A 190 4.26 16.57 -43.61
C LYS A 190 4.02 16.63 -42.09
N SER A 191 4.80 17.47 -41.40
CA SER A 191 4.69 17.84 -39.97
C SER A 191 4.94 16.71 -38.94
N TYR A 192 5.88 16.81 -37.99
CA TYR A 192 6.96 17.78 -37.78
C TYR A 192 8.17 17.09 -37.08
N SER A 193 9.29 17.79 -36.95
CA SER A 193 10.59 17.29 -36.47
C SER A 193 10.61 16.82 -35.00
N GLY A 194 11.20 15.65 -34.75
CA GLY A 194 11.39 15.11 -33.39
C GLY A 194 11.79 13.63 -33.36
N ASP A 195 12.70 13.20 -34.23
CA ASP A 195 13.40 11.91 -34.29
C ASP A 195 12.62 10.63 -33.94
N TYR A 196 12.03 10.01 -34.97
CA TYR A 196 11.62 8.60 -34.97
C TYR A 196 12.41 7.85 -36.05
N GLU A 197 12.84 6.62 -35.75
CA GLU A 197 13.14 5.61 -36.78
C GLU A 197 12.10 4.48 -36.73
N LEU A 198 11.95 3.78 -37.86
CA LEU A 198 10.79 2.95 -38.18
C LEU A 198 11.20 1.50 -38.42
N PHE A 199 10.49 0.57 -37.78
CA PHE A 199 10.61 -0.87 -38.04
C PHE A 199 9.22 -1.52 -38.14
N ILE A 200 9.12 -2.52 -39.02
CA ILE A 200 7.86 -3.20 -39.40
C ILE A 200 7.93 -4.67 -38.96
N ASN A 201 6.78 -5.23 -38.58
CA ASN A 201 6.44 -6.60 -38.12
C ASN A 201 6.10 -6.67 -36.61
N GLY A 202 4.83 -6.74 -36.19
CA GLY A 202 3.59 -6.55 -36.97
C GLY A 202 2.37 -7.26 -36.38
N THR A 203 1.69 -6.64 -35.39
CA THR A 203 0.36 -7.09 -34.93
C THR A 203 -0.68 -6.08 -35.37
N LEU A 204 -1.68 -6.52 -36.16
CA LEU A 204 -2.66 -5.60 -36.77
C LEU A 204 -3.68 -5.10 -35.74
N ARG A 205 -3.54 -3.84 -35.34
CA ARG A 205 -4.57 -3.12 -34.56
C ARG A 205 -5.54 -2.43 -35.52
N ILE A 206 -6.80 -2.86 -35.49
CA ILE A 206 -7.90 -2.20 -36.22
C ILE A 206 -8.45 -1.09 -35.32
N ASP A 207 -7.95 0.13 -35.50
CA ASP A 207 -8.58 1.34 -34.96
C ASP A 207 -9.55 1.89 -36.04
N ASP A 208 -10.82 2.07 -35.64
CA ASP A 208 -12.05 2.54 -36.33
C ASP A 208 -12.19 2.60 -37.87
N ILE A 209 -13.33 2.09 -38.35
CA ILE A 209 -13.79 2.19 -39.76
C ILE A 209 -14.31 3.61 -40.04
N GLY A 210 -13.46 4.48 -40.59
CA GLY A 210 -13.84 5.80 -41.10
C GLY A 210 -14.05 5.85 -42.62
N GLU A 211 -15.01 6.66 -43.08
CA GLU A 211 -15.06 7.16 -44.46
C GLU A 211 -14.09 8.35 -44.66
N ILE A 212 -14.00 8.92 -45.87
CA ILE A 212 -12.75 9.43 -46.49
C ILE A 212 -12.77 10.94 -46.88
N GLN A 213 -11.58 11.62 -46.92
CA GLN A 213 -11.11 12.79 -47.77
C GLN A 213 -10.76 14.26 -47.23
N PHE A 214 -9.59 14.79 -47.72
CA PHE A 214 -9.09 16.19 -48.02
C PHE A 214 -8.50 17.24 -46.96
N PHE A 215 -7.86 18.37 -47.40
CA PHE A 215 -6.59 19.02 -46.84
C PHE A 215 -6.29 20.59 -46.97
N GLU A 216 -5.15 21.11 -46.36
CA GLU A 216 -4.33 22.42 -46.49
C GLU A 216 -4.70 23.76 -45.70
N CYS A 217 -3.93 24.90 -45.54
CA CYS A 217 -2.53 25.28 -45.06
C CYS A 217 -2.21 26.85 -44.94
N ALA A 218 -1.29 27.40 -44.07
CA ALA A 218 -0.84 28.86 -43.96
C ALA A 218 0.43 29.23 -43.06
N VAL A 219 1.00 30.50 -43.04
CA VAL A 219 2.27 30.99 -42.31
C VAL A 219 2.41 32.57 -42.05
N ASP A 220 3.26 33.10 -41.09
CA ASP A 220 4.19 34.34 -41.12
C ASP A 220 4.65 35.09 -39.76
N TYR A 221 5.33 36.30 -39.75
CA TYR A 221 6.55 36.76 -38.94
C TYR A 221 6.57 37.93 -37.82
N MET A 222 7.59 38.87 -37.73
CA MET A 222 8.22 39.52 -36.48
C MET A 222 8.84 41.00 -36.57
N VAL A 223 9.46 41.63 -35.48
CA VAL A 223 10.64 42.65 -35.38
C VAL A 223 10.78 43.55 -34.03
N LEU A 224 11.68 44.60 -33.87
CA LEU A 224 12.50 45.03 -32.64
C LEU A 224 12.79 46.59 -32.24
N PRO A 225 13.55 46.99 -31.12
CA PRO A 225 13.69 48.38 -30.45
C PRO A 225 15.13 49.03 -30.05
N GLN A 226 15.30 50.18 -29.28
CA GLN A 226 16.64 50.86 -28.83
C GLN A 226 16.75 51.90 -27.57
N ARG A 227 17.94 52.57 -27.24
CA ARG A 227 18.47 53.25 -25.93
C ARG A 227 19.18 54.70 -25.87
N LYS A 228 19.71 55.26 -24.68
CA LYS A 228 20.63 56.51 -24.46
C LYS A 228 21.46 56.75 -23.08
N ARG A 229 22.24 57.88 -22.80
CA ARG A 229 23.36 58.11 -21.72
C ARG A 229 23.64 59.58 -21.06
N ARG A 230 24.70 59.89 -20.18
CA ARG A 230 24.92 61.13 -19.26
C ARG A 230 26.40 61.63 -18.79
N GLN A 231 26.63 62.72 -17.94
CA GLN A 231 27.95 63.42 -17.46
C GLN A 231 28.08 64.07 -15.98
N LEU A 232 29.11 64.92 -15.54
CA LEU A 232 29.68 65.16 -14.12
C LEU A 232 30.23 66.59 -13.57
N HIS A 233 30.62 66.80 -12.25
CA HIS A 233 30.94 68.13 -11.51
C HIS A 233 32.00 68.26 -10.28
N ALA A 234 32.02 69.37 -9.46
CA ALA A 234 33.10 70.09 -8.65
C ALA A 234 33.24 69.89 -7.05
N PRO A 235 33.96 70.70 -6.18
CA PRO A 235 34.38 70.37 -4.76
C PRO A 235 33.64 71.00 -3.52
N SER A 236 33.82 70.44 -2.28
CA SER A 236 33.06 70.78 -1.04
C SER A 236 33.62 70.23 0.32
N PRO A 237 33.12 70.66 1.51
CA PRO A 237 33.32 69.96 2.81
C PRO A 237 32.50 68.65 2.95
N PRO A 238 32.65 67.86 4.04
CA PRO A 238 31.96 66.57 4.23
C PRO A 238 30.47 66.75 4.48
N ARG A 239 29.66 66.21 3.57
CA ARG A 239 28.21 66.16 3.69
C ARG A 239 27.74 64.76 3.32
N PHE A 240 26.98 64.13 4.21
CA PHE A 240 26.29 62.88 3.89
C PHE A 240 25.39 63.07 2.66
N THR A 241 25.66 62.32 1.60
CA THR A 241 24.69 62.05 0.53
C THR A 241 23.81 60.86 0.90
N LEU A 242 24.35 59.92 1.68
CA LEU A 242 23.59 58.83 2.28
C LEU A 242 24.03 58.65 3.74
N LYS A 243 23.10 58.85 4.68
CA LYS A 243 23.30 58.47 6.08
C LYS A 243 22.98 56.98 6.27
N PRO A 244 23.56 56.30 7.28
CA PRO A 244 23.02 55.06 7.79
C PRO A 244 21.54 55.23 8.14
N ASN A 245 20.71 54.24 7.83
CA ASN A 245 19.27 54.25 8.10
C ASN A 245 18.91 53.12 9.05
N SER A 246 18.18 53.41 10.13
CA SER A 246 17.65 52.39 11.05
C SER A 246 16.77 51.40 10.30
N ARG A 247 17.00 50.09 10.47
CA ARG A 247 16.28 49.03 9.74
C ARG A 247 16.12 47.76 10.56
N THR A 248 14.97 47.13 10.39
CA THR A 248 14.69 45.79 10.92
C THR A 248 15.08 44.74 9.89
N HIS A 249 15.73 43.66 10.32
CA HIS A 249 16.34 42.65 9.46
C HIS A 249 15.98 41.23 9.88
N ARG A 250 15.91 40.31 8.92
CA ARG A 250 15.70 38.88 9.21
C ARG A 250 16.92 38.28 9.87
N GLU A 251 16.71 37.32 10.77
CA GLU A 251 17.82 36.52 11.30
C GLU A 251 18.54 35.78 10.17
N GLY A 252 19.87 35.76 10.22
CA GLY A 252 20.73 35.17 9.20
C GLY A 252 21.06 36.10 8.02
N ALA A 253 20.41 37.26 7.89
CA ALA A 253 20.58 38.16 6.75
C ALA A 253 22.00 38.76 6.65
N SER A 254 22.40 39.16 5.44
CA SER A 254 23.59 39.98 5.22
C SER A 254 23.20 41.45 5.26
N VAL A 255 23.47 42.11 6.39
CA VAL A 255 23.01 43.47 6.68
C VAL A 255 24.04 44.47 6.18
N ARG A 256 23.76 45.02 5.01
CA ARG A 256 24.52 46.09 4.37
C ARG A 256 24.09 47.45 4.93
N ILE A 257 25.01 48.14 5.61
CA ILE A 257 24.84 49.49 6.16
C ILE A 257 25.70 50.45 5.34
N ASP A 258 25.05 51.28 4.54
CA ASP A 258 25.72 52.27 3.68
C ASP A 258 25.85 53.65 4.35
N CYS A 259 26.95 54.32 4.03
CA CYS A 259 27.28 55.66 4.47
C CYS A 259 28.08 56.37 3.37
N GLU A 260 27.42 57.21 2.59
CA GLU A 260 28.08 58.00 1.55
C GLU A 260 28.22 59.45 1.98
N VAL A 261 29.42 60.00 1.76
CA VAL A 261 29.76 61.39 2.01
C VAL A 261 30.39 61.99 0.77
N THR A 262 29.81 63.10 0.32
CA THR A 262 30.47 64.00 -0.62
C THR A 262 31.39 64.95 0.14
N GLY A 263 32.50 65.28 -0.49
CA GLY A 263 33.56 66.12 0.05
C GLY A 263 34.75 66.03 -0.90
N LYS A 264 35.43 67.15 -1.12
CA LYS A 264 36.70 67.25 -1.85
C LYS A 264 37.56 68.28 -1.11
N PRO A 265 38.63 67.88 -0.40
CA PRO A 265 39.22 66.53 -0.32
C PRO A 265 38.27 65.45 0.19
N ARG A 266 38.48 64.20 -0.24
CA ARG A 266 37.55 63.11 0.06
C ARG A 266 37.53 62.80 1.57
N PRO A 267 36.36 62.67 2.22
CA PRO A 267 36.32 62.33 3.63
C PRO A 267 36.71 60.88 3.91
N THR A 268 37.35 60.66 5.05
CA THR A 268 37.70 59.35 5.61
C THR A 268 36.58 58.87 6.51
N ILE A 269 36.23 57.59 6.47
CA ILE A 269 35.04 57.03 7.14
C ILE A 269 35.42 55.97 8.19
N LYS A 270 34.75 56.01 9.34
CA LYS A 270 34.81 55.04 10.45
C LYS A 270 33.41 54.56 10.83
N TRP A 271 33.33 53.34 11.34
CA TRP A 271 32.09 52.71 11.81
C TRP A 271 32.19 52.29 13.27
N TYR A 272 31.07 52.36 13.98
CA TYR A 272 30.93 51.97 15.39
C TYR A 272 29.68 51.12 15.58
N PHE A 273 29.67 50.23 16.58
CA PHE A 273 28.50 49.48 17.05
C PHE A 273 28.38 49.67 18.56
N ASN A 274 27.21 50.12 19.02
CA ASN A 274 26.93 50.44 20.43
C ASN A 274 28.06 51.28 21.07
N GLY A 275 28.57 52.28 20.33
CA GLY A 275 29.67 53.17 20.74
C GLY A 275 31.10 52.64 20.54
N THR A 276 31.29 51.37 20.17
CA THR A 276 32.63 50.74 20.02
C THR A 276 33.08 50.74 18.56
N GLU A 277 34.32 51.18 18.26
CA GLU A 277 34.84 51.25 16.87
C GLU A 277 34.97 49.84 16.26
N LEU A 278 34.34 49.64 15.10
CA LEU A 278 34.37 48.40 14.34
C LEU A 278 35.63 48.29 13.46
N LYS A 279 36.22 47.10 13.44
CA LYS A 279 37.36 46.74 12.59
C LYS A 279 36.93 45.68 11.57
N SER A 280 37.51 45.76 10.37
CA SER A 280 37.19 44.83 9.28
C SER A 280 37.52 43.39 9.68
N SER A 281 36.58 42.48 9.45
CA SER A 281 36.63 41.08 9.91
C SER A 281 35.67 40.21 9.09
N ARG A 282 35.70 38.88 9.27
CA ARG A 282 34.74 37.95 8.64
C ARG A 282 33.27 38.15 9.04
N LYS A 283 33.01 38.99 10.06
CA LYS A 283 31.68 39.31 10.61
C LYS A 283 31.22 40.72 10.23
N HIS A 284 32.18 41.66 10.22
CA HIS A 284 32.00 43.06 9.88
C HIS A 284 32.93 43.38 8.71
N GLU A 285 32.47 43.11 7.49
CA GLU A 285 33.24 43.41 6.27
C GLU A 285 33.09 44.88 5.91
N MET A 286 34.16 45.52 5.42
CA MET A 286 34.12 46.92 4.98
C MET A 286 34.87 47.05 3.65
N ASN A 287 34.33 47.85 2.73
CA ASN A 287 35.05 48.19 1.50
C ASN A 287 36.27 49.09 1.79
N PHE A 288 37.21 49.18 0.85
CA PHE A 288 38.44 49.97 0.98
C PHE A 288 38.19 51.43 1.43
N GLU A 289 37.11 52.01 0.91
CA GLU A 289 36.72 53.41 1.14
C GLU A 289 35.87 53.60 2.42
N ARG A 290 35.50 52.50 3.09
CA ARG A 290 34.63 52.41 4.28
C ARG A 290 33.25 53.08 4.14
N THR A 291 32.83 53.45 2.94
CA THR A 291 31.46 53.89 2.63
C THR A 291 30.42 52.81 2.88
N ASN A 292 30.85 51.55 3.10
CA ASN A 292 29.97 50.47 3.45
C ASN A 292 30.53 49.57 4.56
N LEU A 293 29.62 49.09 5.40
CA LEU A 293 29.78 48.01 6.36
C LEU A 293 28.77 46.90 6.02
N ILE A 294 29.22 45.64 5.97
CA ILE A 294 28.36 44.45 5.88
C ILE A 294 28.47 43.65 7.17
N VAL A 295 27.34 43.35 7.79
CA VAL A 295 27.23 42.51 8.99
C VAL A 295 26.58 41.17 8.59
N TYR A 296 27.35 40.07 8.65
CA TYR A 296 26.84 38.75 8.24
C TYR A 296 27.37 37.59 9.11
N PRO A 297 26.53 36.58 9.43
CA PRO A 297 25.06 36.65 9.45
C PRO A 297 24.59 37.62 10.53
N PHE A 298 23.55 38.40 10.28
CA PHE A 298 22.94 39.29 11.28
C PHE A 298 21.98 38.49 12.16
N LEU A 299 22.21 38.49 13.47
CA LEU A 299 21.54 37.68 14.47
C LEU A 299 21.13 38.55 15.67
N GLU A 300 20.43 37.99 16.65
CA GLU A 300 19.90 38.76 17.80
C GLU A 300 20.97 39.60 18.54
N ARG A 301 22.17 39.04 18.71
CA ARG A 301 23.32 39.73 19.34
C ARG A 301 23.92 40.90 18.55
N ASP A 302 23.46 41.11 17.32
CA ASP A 302 23.87 42.22 16.45
C ASP A 302 22.82 43.35 16.42
N VAL A 303 21.72 43.18 17.15
CA VAL A 303 20.73 44.24 17.42
C VAL A 303 21.39 45.35 18.23
N GLY A 304 21.24 46.60 17.78
CA GLY A 304 21.91 47.75 18.39
C GLY A 304 22.10 48.92 17.43
N ILE A 305 22.85 49.93 17.86
CA ILE A 305 23.06 51.18 17.13
C ILE A 305 24.40 51.13 16.40
N TYR A 306 24.36 51.26 15.07
CA TYR A 306 25.53 51.41 14.22
C TYR A 306 25.71 52.88 13.80
N SER A 307 26.90 53.43 14.05
CA SER A 307 27.21 54.84 13.76
C SER A 307 28.30 54.95 12.70
N CYS A 308 28.07 55.80 11.70
CA CYS A 308 29.07 56.21 10.72
C CYS A 308 29.60 57.61 11.07
N VAL A 309 30.92 57.74 11.11
CA VAL A 309 31.66 58.99 11.31
C VAL A 309 32.47 59.26 10.05
N ALA A 310 32.40 60.48 9.53
CA ALA A 310 33.12 60.88 8.33
C ALA A 310 33.80 62.25 8.50
N GLU A 311 35.05 62.36 8.07
CA GLU A 311 35.92 63.48 8.41
C GLU A 311 36.88 63.87 7.29
N ASN A 312 37.07 65.18 7.06
CA ASN A 312 38.18 65.74 6.29
C ASN A 312 38.68 67.04 6.95
N ALA A 313 39.70 67.68 6.38
CA ALA A 313 40.28 68.94 6.88
C ALA A 313 39.31 70.15 6.99
N PHE A 314 38.06 70.02 6.53
CA PHE A 314 37.02 71.04 6.52
C PHE A 314 35.76 70.62 7.32
N GLY A 315 35.80 69.50 8.07
CA GLY A 315 34.75 69.15 9.03
C GLY A 315 34.68 67.67 9.41
N ARG A 316 33.90 67.38 10.46
CA ARG A 316 33.50 66.03 10.89
C ARG A 316 31.97 65.96 10.94
N VAL A 317 31.39 64.89 10.41
CA VAL A 317 29.95 64.62 10.44
C VAL A 317 29.67 63.19 10.91
N GLU A 318 28.59 63.01 11.65
CA GLU A 318 28.22 61.72 12.25
C GLU A 318 26.72 61.42 12.06
N ALA A 319 26.39 60.15 11.89
CA ALA A 319 25.01 59.68 11.72
C ALA A 319 24.87 58.21 12.18
N SER A 320 23.75 57.89 12.83
CA SER A 320 23.53 56.61 13.51
C SER A 320 22.23 55.95 13.08
N ALA A 321 22.21 54.61 13.10
CA ALA A 321 21.10 53.76 12.71
C ALA A 321 20.90 52.61 13.71
N SER A 322 19.68 52.41 14.19
CA SER A 322 19.31 51.25 15.00
C SER A 322 18.97 50.07 14.11
N MET A 323 19.60 48.93 14.33
CA MET A 323 19.29 47.66 13.67
C MET A 323 18.59 46.72 14.65
N GLN A 324 17.55 46.02 14.17
CA GLN A 324 16.67 45.16 14.97
C GLN A 324 16.35 43.86 14.24
N LEU A 325 15.95 42.80 14.95
CA LEU A 325 15.37 41.60 14.32
C LEU A 325 13.87 41.77 14.04
N ILE A 326 13.38 41.19 12.94
CA ILE A 326 11.93 41.08 12.69
C ILE A 326 11.41 39.80 13.35
N ALA A 327 10.41 39.91 14.21
CA ALA A 327 9.77 38.76 14.85
C ALA A 327 8.86 38.01 13.85
N SER A 328 9.08 36.70 13.71
CA SER A 328 8.31 35.87 12.79
C SER A 328 6.86 35.65 13.25
N SER A 329 5.92 35.65 12.31
CA SER A 329 4.49 35.47 12.56
C SER A 329 3.83 34.61 11.46
N PRO A 330 2.79 33.82 11.78
CA PRO A 330 1.98 33.16 10.75
C PRO A 330 1.21 34.21 9.93
N PRO A 331 0.80 33.90 8.69
CA PRO A 331 0.13 34.87 7.83
C PRO A 331 -1.24 35.29 8.35
N LEU A 332 -1.48 36.60 8.37
CA LEU A 332 -2.77 37.22 8.65
C LEU A 332 -3.22 37.98 7.41
N ILE A 333 -4.30 37.54 6.76
CA ILE A 333 -4.90 38.29 5.66
C ILE A 333 -5.59 39.54 6.24
N VAL A 334 -5.16 40.72 5.79
CA VAL A 334 -5.65 42.03 6.29
C VAL A 334 -6.59 42.73 5.31
N GLU A 335 -6.47 42.42 4.02
CA GLU A 335 -7.46 42.71 2.99
C GLU A 335 -7.66 41.40 2.24
N GLY A 336 -8.80 40.73 2.46
CA GLY A 336 -9.19 39.59 1.63
C GLY A 336 -9.89 40.06 0.37
N PRO A 337 -9.98 39.21 -0.67
CA PRO A 337 -10.74 39.54 -1.87
C PRO A 337 -12.22 39.77 -1.51
N GLN A 338 -12.90 40.62 -2.28
CA GLN A 338 -14.30 40.95 -2.05
C GLN A 338 -15.19 40.41 -3.16
N SER A 339 -16.35 39.90 -2.76
CA SER A 339 -17.36 39.35 -3.68
C SER A 339 -17.99 40.45 -4.54
N GLN A 340 -18.15 40.19 -5.85
CA GLN A 340 -18.65 41.17 -6.82
C GLN A 340 -19.63 40.52 -7.80
N THR A 341 -20.71 41.23 -8.14
CA THR A 341 -21.63 40.84 -9.21
C THR A 341 -21.39 41.71 -10.45
N VAL A 342 -21.08 41.09 -11.59
CA VAL A 342 -20.65 41.77 -12.81
C VAL A 342 -21.34 41.22 -14.06
N LYS A 343 -21.29 41.98 -15.17
CA LYS A 343 -21.82 41.54 -16.47
C LYS A 343 -20.80 40.75 -17.28
N GLU A 344 -21.29 39.81 -18.08
CA GLU A 344 -20.47 39.11 -19.07
C GLU A 344 -19.79 40.09 -20.04
N GLY A 345 -18.52 39.83 -20.38
CA GLY A 345 -17.65 40.71 -21.16
C GLY A 345 -16.90 41.79 -20.36
N SER A 346 -17.16 41.95 -19.06
CA SER A 346 -16.46 42.92 -18.20
C SER A 346 -15.03 42.50 -17.83
N THR A 347 -14.33 43.29 -17.02
CA THR A 347 -13.04 42.93 -16.40
C THR A 347 -13.15 43.13 -14.90
N VAL A 348 -12.75 42.12 -14.13
CA VAL A 348 -12.75 42.12 -12.66
C VAL A 348 -11.32 42.19 -12.14
N THR A 349 -11.11 42.86 -11.01
CA THR A 349 -9.86 42.74 -10.24
C THR A 349 -10.21 42.41 -8.79
N LEU A 350 -9.57 41.38 -8.26
CA LEU A 350 -9.58 40.97 -6.86
C LEU A 350 -8.25 41.38 -6.19
N ARG A 351 -8.30 41.69 -4.90
CA ARG A 351 -7.16 42.11 -4.08
C ARG A 351 -7.00 41.15 -2.91
N CYS A 352 -5.76 40.80 -2.57
CA CYS A 352 -5.42 40.08 -1.35
C CYS A 352 -4.12 40.62 -0.78
N GLN A 353 -4.18 41.17 0.42
CA GLN A 353 -3.01 41.63 1.16
C GLN A 353 -2.91 40.85 2.47
N ALA A 354 -1.76 40.25 2.73
CA ALA A 354 -1.46 39.53 3.95
C ALA A 354 -0.21 40.07 4.64
N ARG A 355 -0.24 40.09 5.98
CA ARG A 355 0.89 40.46 6.84
C ARG A 355 1.41 39.20 7.52
N ALA A 356 2.68 38.90 7.30
CA ALA A 356 3.42 37.84 7.96
C ALA A 356 4.91 38.20 7.93
N GLU A 357 5.70 37.67 8.85
CA GLU A 357 7.15 37.58 8.68
C GLU A 357 7.61 36.11 8.82
N PRO A 358 8.37 35.54 7.87
CA PRO A 358 8.72 36.09 6.55
C PRO A 358 7.48 36.50 5.73
N ARG A 359 7.63 37.51 4.85
CA ARG A 359 6.56 37.96 3.93
C ARG A 359 5.88 36.72 3.32
N PRO A 360 4.54 36.62 3.35
CA PRO A 360 3.86 35.48 2.78
C PRO A 360 3.89 35.54 1.25
N GLU A 361 4.02 34.36 0.66
CA GLU A 361 3.70 34.09 -0.76
C GLU A 361 2.17 34.01 -0.87
N ILE A 362 1.58 34.63 -1.91
CA ILE A 362 0.13 34.68 -2.10
C ILE A 362 -0.25 33.83 -3.30
N THR A 363 -0.64 32.59 -3.01
CA THR A 363 -1.17 31.67 -4.04
C THR A 363 -2.66 31.95 -4.24
N TRP A 364 -3.05 32.29 -5.47
CA TRP A 364 -4.46 32.40 -5.87
C TRP A 364 -5.01 31.05 -6.33
N PHE A 365 -6.27 30.81 -5.96
CA PHE A 365 -7.03 29.64 -6.36
C PHE A 365 -8.34 30.08 -6.98
N PHE A 366 -8.82 29.30 -7.95
CA PHE A 366 -10.20 29.34 -8.42
C PHE A 366 -10.81 27.97 -8.12
N ASP A 367 -11.88 27.93 -7.32
CA ASP A 367 -12.58 26.71 -6.91
C ASP A 367 -11.64 25.60 -6.37
N GLY A 368 -10.62 26.01 -5.60
CA GLY A 368 -9.62 25.10 -5.00
C GLY A 368 -8.48 24.67 -5.93
N SER A 369 -8.49 25.05 -7.22
CA SER A 369 -7.38 24.84 -8.14
C SER A 369 -6.45 26.04 -8.18
N VAL A 370 -5.12 25.83 -8.04
CA VAL A 370 -4.11 26.90 -8.14
C VAL A 370 -4.16 27.57 -9.51
N ILE A 371 -4.24 28.89 -9.55
CA ILE A 371 -4.12 29.69 -10.76
C ILE A 371 -2.62 29.88 -11.08
N PRO A 372 -2.10 29.37 -12.21
CA PRO A 372 -0.71 29.63 -12.60
C PRO A 372 -0.51 31.11 -12.93
N MET A 373 0.60 31.71 -12.49
CA MET A 373 0.88 33.16 -12.60
C MET A 373 0.74 33.74 -14.03
N LEU A 374 0.87 32.91 -15.08
CA LEU A 374 0.78 33.33 -16.47
C LEU A 374 -0.14 32.42 -17.32
N ARG A 375 -1.43 32.77 -17.40
CA ARG A 375 -2.37 32.32 -18.45
C ARG A 375 -3.32 33.46 -18.79
N GLY A 376 -3.07 34.20 -19.88
CA GLY A 376 -3.59 35.55 -20.19
C GLY A 376 -5.11 35.83 -20.25
N HIS A 377 -5.96 34.96 -19.73
CA HIS A 377 -7.30 35.28 -19.25
C HIS A 377 -7.28 35.77 -17.78
N PHE A 378 -6.46 35.10 -16.97
CA PHE A 378 -6.10 35.47 -15.59
C PHE A 378 -4.72 36.14 -15.56
N HIS A 379 -4.65 37.32 -14.95
CA HIS A 379 -3.42 38.08 -14.77
C HIS A 379 -3.22 38.35 -13.28
N VAL A 380 -2.34 37.58 -12.65
CA VAL A 380 -1.83 37.87 -11.30
C VAL A 380 -0.82 39.02 -11.41
N SER A 381 -0.80 39.96 -10.46
CA SER A 381 0.18 41.05 -10.42
C SER A 381 1.59 40.56 -10.06
N ASP A 382 2.62 41.35 -10.42
CA ASP A 382 4.04 41.05 -10.12
C ASP A 382 4.35 40.93 -8.62
N ASP A 383 3.44 41.38 -7.74
CA ASP A 383 3.54 41.30 -6.29
C ASP A 383 2.56 40.29 -5.66
N GLU A 384 1.89 39.48 -6.47
CA GLU A 384 0.88 38.47 -6.11
C GLU A 384 -0.38 39.02 -5.41
N ALA A 385 -0.46 40.32 -5.15
CA ALA A 385 -1.53 40.92 -4.35
C ALA A 385 -2.83 41.19 -5.13
N GLU A 386 -2.81 41.14 -6.45
CA GLU A 386 -3.99 41.37 -7.30
C GLU A 386 -4.18 40.25 -8.33
N LEU A 387 -5.43 39.83 -8.53
CA LEU A 387 -5.85 38.91 -9.59
C LEU A 387 -6.84 39.63 -10.51
N THR A 388 -6.44 39.90 -11.74
CA THR A 388 -7.29 40.49 -12.77
C THR A 388 -7.82 39.42 -13.73
N ILE A 389 -9.13 39.45 -14.00
CA ILE A 389 -9.87 38.52 -14.85
C ILE A 389 -10.39 39.32 -16.04
N SER A 390 -9.90 39.04 -17.26
CA SER A 390 -10.14 39.90 -18.44
C SER A 390 -11.17 39.31 -19.40
N ARG A 391 -12.24 40.07 -19.72
CA ARG A 391 -13.40 39.59 -20.51
C ARG A 391 -14.13 38.45 -19.79
N VAL A 392 -14.44 38.69 -18.52
CA VAL A 392 -15.22 37.85 -17.59
C VAL A 392 -16.41 37.22 -18.30
N THR A 393 -16.42 35.90 -18.37
CA THR A 393 -17.50 35.08 -18.93
C THR A 393 -18.31 34.44 -17.80
N LYS A 394 -19.43 33.78 -18.11
CA LYS A 394 -20.15 32.98 -17.10
C LYS A 394 -19.32 31.81 -16.51
N ARG A 395 -18.15 31.49 -17.10
CA ARG A 395 -17.18 30.51 -16.55
C ARG A 395 -16.29 31.08 -15.43
N ASP A 396 -16.36 32.38 -15.20
CA ASP A 396 -15.63 33.11 -14.15
C ASP A 396 -16.55 33.43 -12.93
N ASP A 397 -17.72 32.77 -12.87
CA ASP A 397 -18.58 32.71 -11.67
C ASP A 397 -18.08 31.57 -10.78
N GLY A 398 -17.73 31.87 -9.53
CA GLY A 398 -17.12 30.88 -8.64
C GLY A 398 -16.42 31.53 -7.44
N THR A 399 -15.64 30.71 -6.73
CA THR A 399 -14.94 31.12 -5.50
C THR A 399 -13.46 31.33 -5.79
N TYR A 400 -13.00 32.56 -5.62
CA TYR A 400 -11.59 32.93 -5.73
C TYR A 400 -11.00 33.06 -4.33
N SER A 401 -10.13 32.12 -3.98
CA SER A 401 -9.43 32.10 -2.70
C SER A 401 -8.02 32.66 -2.87
N CYS A 402 -7.54 33.46 -1.94
CA CYS A 402 -6.11 33.67 -1.76
C CYS A 402 -5.63 32.93 -0.53
N MET A 403 -4.55 32.15 -0.66
CA MET A 403 -3.81 31.60 0.47
C MET A 403 -2.53 32.39 0.64
N ALA A 404 -2.36 33.00 1.80
CA ALA A 404 -1.10 33.57 2.23
C ALA A 404 -0.31 32.50 3.01
N GLY A 405 0.87 32.12 2.54
CA GLY A 405 1.70 31.08 3.14
C GLY A 405 3.11 31.57 3.51
N ASN A 406 3.63 31.18 4.67
CA ASN A 406 5.04 31.36 5.01
C ASN A 406 5.59 30.18 5.84
N THR A 407 6.82 30.30 6.35
CA THR A 407 7.49 29.24 7.13
C THR A 407 6.93 29.00 8.53
N VAL A 408 5.93 29.78 8.96
CA VAL A 408 5.30 29.71 10.30
C VAL A 408 3.86 29.18 10.21
N GLY A 409 3.19 29.31 9.06
CA GLY A 409 1.87 28.77 8.80
C GLY A 409 1.26 29.29 7.50
N SER A 410 -0.04 29.06 7.32
CA SER A 410 -0.83 29.65 6.22
C SER A 410 -2.21 30.11 6.71
N MET A 411 -2.81 31.02 5.95
CA MET A 411 -4.18 31.49 6.13
C MET A 411 -4.82 31.69 4.76
N MET A 412 -6.14 31.48 4.65
CA MET A 412 -6.90 31.60 3.40
C MET A 412 -8.09 32.53 3.58
N ALA A 413 -8.46 33.27 2.52
CA ALA A 413 -9.66 34.10 2.46
C ALA A 413 -10.32 34.01 1.09
N ASP A 414 -11.65 33.98 1.07
CA ASP A 414 -12.46 33.63 -0.09
C ASP A 414 -13.33 34.80 -0.57
N ALA A 415 -13.47 34.96 -1.88
CA ALA A 415 -14.41 35.87 -2.51
C ALA A 415 -15.23 35.19 -3.58
N ARG A 416 -16.47 35.66 -3.75
CA ARG A 416 -17.35 35.19 -4.81
C ARG A 416 -17.45 36.20 -5.95
N ILE A 417 -17.05 35.81 -7.15
CA ILE A 417 -17.48 36.53 -8.36
C ILE A 417 -18.78 35.89 -8.87
N THR A 418 -19.71 36.72 -9.32
CA THR A 418 -21.00 36.27 -9.87
C THR A 418 -21.32 37.02 -11.15
N VAL A 419 -21.56 36.28 -12.23
CA VAL A 419 -21.65 36.83 -13.58
C VAL A 419 -23.08 36.75 -14.09
N THR A 420 -23.61 37.88 -14.53
CA THR A 420 -24.97 38.02 -15.07
C THR A 420 -24.95 38.17 -16.59
N SER A 421 -25.73 37.34 -17.28
CA SER A 421 -25.97 37.41 -18.73
C SER A 421 -27.47 37.37 -19.03
N ASP A 422 -27.84 37.90 -20.20
CA ASP A 422 -29.22 37.85 -20.70
C ASP A 422 -29.53 36.47 -21.31
N ARG A 423 -30.76 35.99 -21.14
CA ARG A 423 -31.09 34.55 -21.13
C ARG A 423 -31.29 33.91 -22.49
N HIS A 424 -30.65 32.75 -22.71
CA HIS A 424 -31.23 31.60 -23.41
C HIS A 424 -30.69 30.27 -22.84
N SER A 425 -31.46 29.19 -22.96
CA SER A 425 -31.11 27.79 -22.61
C SER A 425 -31.48 26.89 -23.81
N VAL A 426 -30.99 25.66 -24.01
CA VAL A 426 -30.26 24.64 -23.22
C VAL A 426 -29.16 24.05 -24.14
N GLY A 427 -27.99 23.52 -23.72
CA GLY A 427 -27.42 23.19 -22.41
C GLY A 427 -27.00 21.71 -22.34
N ASN A 428 -25.80 21.37 -21.88
CA ASN A 428 -25.31 19.98 -21.75
C ASN A 428 -24.48 19.82 -20.45
N ALA A 429 -25.01 19.10 -19.47
CA ALA A 429 -24.33 18.88 -18.20
C ALA A 429 -23.13 17.91 -18.31
N VAL A 430 -22.31 17.82 -17.26
CA VAL A 430 -21.43 16.64 -17.09
C VAL A 430 -22.34 15.43 -16.90
N THR A 431 -22.41 14.59 -17.92
CA THR A 431 -23.22 13.37 -17.90
C THR A 431 -22.45 12.19 -17.32
N ASP A 432 -23.21 11.20 -16.87
CA ASP A 432 -22.74 9.84 -16.59
C ASP A 432 -21.80 9.30 -17.68
N ASP A 433 -22.05 9.61 -18.96
CA ASP A 433 -21.21 9.13 -20.08
C ASP A 433 -19.82 9.79 -20.09
N ILE A 434 -19.73 11.11 -19.86
CA ILE A 434 -18.44 11.82 -19.78
C ILE A 434 -17.60 11.28 -18.62
N ILE A 435 -18.24 10.98 -17.49
CA ILE A 435 -17.62 10.34 -16.32
C ILE A 435 -17.15 8.92 -16.69
N ARG A 436 -18.02 8.12 -17.31
CA ARG A 436 -17.70 6.75 -17.76
C ARG A 436 -16.58 6.76 -18.81
N ASP A 437 -16.46 7.77 -19.67
CA ASP A 437 -15.37 7.91 -20.63
C ASP A 437 -14.05 8.36 -19.99
N ALA A 438 -14.08 9.32 -19.06
CA ALA A 438 -12.89 9.65 -18.26
C ALA A 438 -12.36 8.41 -17.50
N ILE A 439 -13.26 7.60 -16.92
CA ILE A 439 -12.90 6.34 -16.26
C ILE A 439 -12.41 5.28 -17.26
N ARG A 440 -12.96 5.23 -18.49
CA ARG A 440 -12.46 4.34 -19.55
C ARG A 440 -11.05 4.73 -20.01
N GLU A 441 -10.78 6.02 -20.22
CA GLU A 441 -9.45 6.56 -20.57
C GLU A 441 -8.46 6.31 -19.42
N ALA A 442 -8.83 6.63 -18.17
CA ALA A 442 -8.00 6.36 -16.99
C ALA A 442 -7.70 4.86 -16.81
N SER A 443 -8.72 3.99 -16.87
CA SER A 443 -8.57 2.54 -16.77
C SER A 443 -7.61 1.99 -17.82
N PHE A 444 -7.82 2.35 -19.09
CA PHE A 444 -6.94 1.92 -20.19
C PHE A 444 -5.49 2.39 -19.99
N ASN A 445 -5.30 3.62 -19.50
CA ASN A 445 -3.97 4.19 -19.27
C ASN A 445 -3.22 3.49 -18.12
N VAL A 446 -3.91 3.18 -17.01
CA VAL A 446 -3.33 2.44 -15.88
C VAL A 446 -3.12 0.96 -16.23
N ASP A 447 -4.07 0.32 -16.93
CA ASP A 447 -3.92 -1.05 -17.44
C ASP A 447 -2.75 -1.19 -18.40
N ARG A 448 -2.48 -0.19 -19.24
CA ARG A 448 -1.28 -0.14 -20.08
C ARG A 448 -0.01 -0.10 -19.22
N ALA A 449 0.07 0.79 -18.23
CA ALA A 449 1.24 0.89 -17.35
C ALA A 449 1.47 -0.41 -16.55
N LEU A 450 0.42 -1.04 -16.03
CA LEU A 450 0.47 -2.34 -15.35
C LEU A 450 0.85 -3.49 -16.30
N HIS A 451 0.40 -3.46 -17.55
CA HIS A 451 0.79 -4.44 -18.55
C HIS A 451 2.25 -4.27 -18.98
N GLU A 452 2.72 -3.05 -19.24
CA GLU A 452 4.14 -2.75 -19.50
C GLU A 452 5.03 -3.13 -18.31
N THR A 453 4.54 -2.93 -17.08
CA THR A 453 5.17 -3.39 -15.84
C THR A 453 5.33 -4.90 -15.86
N ARG A 454 4.21 -5.64 -15.96
CA ARG A 454 4.19 -7.11 -15.99
C ARG A 454 4.98 -7.69 -17.16
N GLU A 455 4.97 -7.08 -18.34
CA GLU A 455 5.72 -7.52 -19.53
C GLU A 455 7.22 -7.28 -19.44
N ARG A 456 7.67 -6.22 -18.76
CA ARG A 456 9.09 -6.04 -18.45
C ARG A 456 9.57 -7.00 -17.35
N LEU A 457 8.66 -7.75 -16.72
CA LEU A 457 8.94 -8.57 -15.54
C LEU A 457 8.68 -10.07 -15.76
N SER A 458 7.82 -10.44 -16.71
CA SER A 458 7.78 -11.79 -17.31
C SER A 458 9.07 -12.12 -18.07
N LYS A 459 9.86 -11.10 -18.40
CA LYS A 459 11.16 -11.16 -19.09
C LYS A 459 12.36 -10.95 -18.14
N THR A 460 12.12 -10.87 -16.83
CA THR A 460 13.17 -10.76 -15.80
C THR A 460 13.96 -12.06 -15.67
N THR A 461 15.28 -11.94 -15.58
CA THR A 461 16.23 -13.06 -15.39
C THR A 461 17.33 -12.72 -14.37
N SER A 462 17.12 -11.70 -13.54
CA SER A 462 18.12 -11.25 -12.56
C SER A 462 17.48 -10.85 -11.23
N PRO A 463 18.12 -11.13 -10.08
CA PRO A 463 17.59 -10.71 -8.79
C PRO A 463 17.54 -9.17 -8.62
N HIS A 464 18.16 -8.36 -9.50
CA HIS A 464 17.95 -6.90 -9.48
C HIS A 464 16.46 -6.55 -9.58
N GLU A 465 15.71 -7.25 -10.43
CA GLU A 465 14.29 -6.93 -10.60
C GLU A 465 13.39 -7.64 -9.59
N LEU A 466 13.87 -8.72 -8.95
CA LEU A 466 13.22 -9.31 -7.77
C LEU A 466 12.98 -8.26 -6.69
N MET A 467 13.96 -7.40 -6.39
CA MET A 467 13.81 -6.44 -5.28
C MET A 467 12.71 -5.41 -5.46
N ARG A 468 12.32 -5.10 -6.71
CA ARG A 468 11.14 -4.25 -6.95
C ARG A 468 9.85 -4.91 -6.45
N TRP A 469 9.81 -6.25 -6.38
CA TRP A 469 8.61 -7.01 -6.03
C TRP A 469 8.35 -7.21 -4.53
N ILE A 470 9.35 -7.08 -3.66
CA ILE A 470 9.13 -7.11 -2.19
C ILE A 470 8.47 -5.82 -1.68
N HIS A 471 8.31 -4.83 -2.56
CA HIS A 471 7.67 -3.54 -2.28
C HIS A 471 6.42 -3.31 -3.15
N LEU A 472 6.46 -3.76 -4.41
CA LEU A 472 5.28 -3.84 -5.28
C LEU A 472 4.30 -4.93 -4.81
N SER A 473 3.44 -4.55 -3.86
CA SER A 473 2.01 -4.86 -3.81
C SER A 473 1.56 -6.32 -4.07
N VAL A 474 0.97 -6.95 -3.05
CA VAL A 474 0.17 -8.19 -3.17
C VAL A 474 -1.00 -8.00 -4.16
N PRO A 475 -1.57 -9.06 -4.76
CA PRO A 475 -2.57 -8.95 -5.84
C PRO A 475 -3.72 -7.96 -5.59
N GLN A 476 -4.43 -8.02 -4.45
CA GLN A 476 -5.51 -7.04 -4.17
C GLN A 476 -4.97 -5.62 -3.97
N SER A 477 -3.78 -5.45 -3.38
CA SER A 477 -3.17 -4.12 -3.26
C SER A 477 -2.70 -3.55 -4.61
N VAL A 478 -2.38 -4.40 -5.60
CA VAL A 478 -2.22 -3.94 -7.00
C VAL A 478 -3.55 -3.44 -7.54
N GLU A 479 -4.65 -4.14 -7.28
CA GLU A 479 -5.99 -3.73 -7.72
C GLU A 479 -6.49 -2.46 -7.03
N LEU A 480 -6.15 -2.25 -5.75
CA LEU A 480 -6.49 -1.04 -5.00
C LEU A 480 -5.59 0.16 -5.38
N ASN A 481 -4.30 -0.06 -5.63
CA ASN A 481 -3.41 0.96 -6.17
C ASN A 481 -3.81 1.35 -7.61
N ARG A 482 -4.22 0.36 -8.42
CA ARG A 482 -4.85 0.57 -9.73
C ARG A 482 -6.13 1.40 -9.60
N ALA A 483 -7.01 1.05 -8.65
CA ALA A 483 -8.26 1.77 -8.42
C ALA A 483 -8.02 3.24 -8.04
N ARG A 484 -7.06 3.49 -7.14
CA ARG A 484 -6.57 4.83 -6.79
C ARG A 484 -6.13 5.60 -8.03
N GLU A 485 -5.26 5.01 -8.85
CA GLU A 485 -4.72 5.68 -10.03
C GLU A 485 -5.77 5.95 -11.11
N ILE A 486 -6.75 5.06 -11.26
CA ILE A 486 -7.91 5.28 -12.12
C ILE A 486 -8.76 6.44 -11.57
N TYR A 487 -9.00 6.50 -10.26
CA TYR A 487 -9.83 7.53 -9.63
C TYR A 487 -9.23 8.94 -9.76
N GLU A 488 -7.97 9.14 -9.33
CA GLU A 488 -7.32 10.46 -9.37
C GLU A 488 -7.17 10.96 -10.83
N GLU A 489 -6.85 10.07 -11.78
CA GLU A 489 -6.82 10.44 -13.20
C GLU A 489 -8.21 10.74 -13.75
N SER A 490 -9.24 9.96 -13.39
CA SER A 490 -10.61 10.19 -13.89
C SER A 490 -11.08 11.60 -13.55
N ILE A 491 -10.74 12.10 -12.35
CA ILE A 491 -11.03 13.48 -11.93
C ILE A 491 -10.26 14.48 -12.81
N ARG A 492 -8.96 14.27 -13.03
CA ARG A 492 -8.14 15.11 -13.92
C ARG A 492 -8.64 15.12 -15.36
N LEU A 493 -9.16 13.99 -15.85
CA LEU A 493 -9.75 13.86 -17.18
C LEU A 493 -11.13 14.51 -17.28
N VAL A 494 -11.99 14.39 -16.26
CA VAL A 494 -13.25 15.16 -16.21
C VAL A 494 -12.95 16.66 -16.23
N GLN A 495 -12.01 17.14 -15.43
CA GLN A 495 -11.55 18.54 -15.45
C GLN A 495 -11.10 18.97 -16.86
N LYS A 496 -10.18 18.21 -17.48
CA LYS A 496 -9.69 18.41 -18.86
C LYS A 496 -10.81 18.41 -19.92
N HIS A 497 -11.93 17.74 -19.69
CA HIS A 497 -13.10 17.76 -20.58
C HIS A 497 -14.04 18.94 -20.31
N VAL A 498 -14.24 19.34 -19.05
CA VAL A 498 -15.00 20.54 -18.67
C VAL A 498 -14.30 21.81 -19.18
N GLU A 499 -12.98 21.92 -18.97
CA GLU A 499 -12.15 23.02 -19.48
C GLU A 499 -12.27 23.20 -21.01
N LYS A 500 -12.54 22.11 -21.75
CA LYS A 500 -12.68 22.12 -23.22
C LYS A 500 -14.05 22.57 -23.73
N GLY A 501 -15.01 22.90 -22.87
CA GLY A 501 -16.22 23.64 -23.24
C GLY A 501 -17.54 22.88 -23.21
N LEU A 502 -17.67 21.84 -22.37
CA LEU A 502 -18.98 21.28 -22.03
C LEU A 502 -19.85 22.30 -21.28
N SER A 503 -20.97 22.69 -21.88
CA SER A 503 -21.81 23.80 -21.43
C SER A 503 -22.89 23.38 -20.42
N LEU A 504 -22.45 23.11 -19.19
CA LEU A 504 -23.34 23.06 -18.02
C LEU A 504 -24.20 24.34 -17.96
N PRO A 505 -25.52 24.26 -17.75
CA PRO A 505 -26.37 25.43 -17.50
C PRO A 505 -26.13 25.96 -16.06
N LEU A 506 -24.98 26.60 -15.84
CA LEU A 506 -24.55 27.25 -14.57
C LEU A 506 -25.42 28.47 -14.16
N ASN A 507 -26.61 28.60 -14.74
CA ASN A 507 -27.59 29.65 -14.46
C ASN A 507 -28.68 29.19 -13.48
N GLU A 508 -28.73 27.91 -13.12
CA GLU A 508 -29.76 27.31 -12.25
C GLU A 508 -29.21 26.69 -10.96
N LEU A 509 -27.89 26.57 -10.81
CA LEU A 509 -27.27 26.07 -9.58
C LEU A 509 -27.10 27.19 -8.53
N PRO A 510 -27.45 26.96 -7.25
CA PRO A 510 -27.26 27.96 -6.20
C PRO A 510 -25.78 28.17 -5.86
N SER A 511 -25.39 29.42 -5.67
CA SER A 511 -24.52 29.81 -4.56
C SER A 511 -23.24 28.98 -4.37
N ASN A 512 -23.23 28.25 -3.25
CA ASN A 512 -22.14 27.58 -2.54
C ASN A 512 -21.53 26.34 -3.23
N VAL A 513 -21.18 26.44 -4.52
CA VAL A 513 -20.99 25.31 -5.44
C VAL A 513 -19.69 25.50 -6.24
N SER A 514 -18.55 25.00 -5.73
CA SER A 514 -17.21 25.07 -6.38
C SER A 514 -16.70 23.70 -6.90
N PHE A 515 -16.01 23.62 -8.06
CA PHE A 515 -15.69 22.44 -8.92
C PHE A 515 -15.81 20.99 -8.38
N ALA A 516 -15.47 20.71 -7.11
CA ALA A 516 -16.00 19.54 -6.37
C ALA A 516 -17.56 19.41 -6.40
N SER A 517 -18.25 20.42 -6.93
CA SER A 517 -19.68 20.53 -7.19
C SER A 517 -20.11 20.26 -8.65
N VAL A 518 -19.18 20.31 -9.61
CA VAL A 518 -19.40 19.99 -11.03
C VAL A 518 -19.60 18.49 -11.20
N LEU A 519 -18.96 17.70 -10.33
CA LEU A 519 -19.38 16.36 -9.99
C LEU A 519 -20.42 16.45 -8.86
N ALA A 520 -21.69 16.15 -9.16
CA ALA A 520 -22.67 15.89 -8.12
C ALA A 520 -22.21 14.72 -7.23
N GLN A 521 -22.70 14.61 -6.00
CA GLN A 521 -22.29 13.51 -5.11
C GLN A 521 -22.49 12.13 -5.78
N SER A 522 -23.59 11.95 -6.52
CA SER A 522 -23.85 10.74 -7.33
C SER A 522 -22.79 10.46 -8.39
N HIS A 523 -22.15 11.50 -8.97
CA HIS A 523 -21.03 11.37 -9.89
C HIS A 523 -19.72 11.00 -9.17
N VAL A 524 -19.50 11.52 -7.96
CA VAL A 524 -18.37 11.12 -7.10
C VAL A 524 -18.54 9.67 -6.63
N ASP A 525 -19.76 9.27 -6.27
CA ASP A 525 -20.11 7.90 -5.90
C ASP A 525 -19.91 6.95 -7.11
N LEU A 526 -20.35 7.36 -8.30
CA LEU A 526 -20.14 6.64 -9.56
C LEU A 526 -18.66 6.50 -9.93
N LEU A 527 -17.86 7.56 -9.78
CA LEU A 527 -16.40 7.54 -9.96
C LEU A 527 -15.74 6.56 -8.99
N THR A 528 -16.10 6.65 -7.71
CA THR A 528 -15.56 5.82 -6.63
C THR A 528 -15.90 4.34 -6.86
N GLN A 529 -17.14 4.05 -7.26
CA GLN A 529 -17.63 2.70 -7.58
C GLN A 529 -16.96 2.11 -8.84
N LEU A 530 -16.94 2.85 -9.95
CA LEU A 530 -16.44 2.34 -11.23
C LEU A 530 -14.91 2.28 -11.31
N ALA A 531 -14.19 3.14 -10.57
CA ALA A 531 -12.73 3.03 -10.43
C ALA A 531 -12.31 1.88 -9.50
N GLY A 532 -13.19 1.46 -8.58
CA GLY A 532 -12.88 0.48 -7.53
C GLY A 532 -12.39 1.10 -6.21
N CYS A 533 -12.31 2.44 -6.11
CA CYS A 533 -12.01 3.13 -4.85
C CYS A 533 -13.12 2.98 -3.80
N SER A 534 -14.28 2.40 -4.15
CA SER A 534 -15.31 1.94 -3.21
C SER A 534 -14.93 0.63 -2.49
N GLY A 535 -13.63 0.40 -2.26
CA GLY A 535 -13.04 -0.81 -1.66
C GLY A 535 -13.36 -1.02 -0.17
N THR A 536 -14.52 -0.54 0.28
CA THR A 536 -15.06 -0.73 1.63
C THR A 536 -16.54 -1.18 1.60
N GLN A 537 -17.10 -1.50 0.43
CA GLN A 537 -18.49 -2.00 0.28
C GLN A 537 -18.65 -2.98 -0.90
N THR A 538 -18.14 -4.21 -0.76
CA THR A 538 -18.51 -5.34 -1.63
C THR A 538 -18.81 -6.57 -0.77
N LYS A 539 -20.10 -6.70 -0.39
CA LYS A 539 -20.61 -7.37 0.84
C LYS A 539 -20.26 -6.62 2.13
N ASP A 540 -21.10 -6.84 3.15
CA ASP A 540 -20.72 -6.67 4.55
C ASP A 540 -20.13 -8.04 4.99
N PRO A 541 -18.82 -8.17 5.29
CA PRO A 541 -18.31 -9.44 5.80
C PRO A 541 -18.92 -9.79 7.16
N CYS A 542 -19.56 -8.84 7.84
CA CYS A 542 -20.30 -9.05 9.07
C CYS A 542 -21.74 -9.58 8.81
N ASP A 543 -22.09 -9.98 7.58
CA ASP A 543 -23.34 -10.65 7.24
C ASP A 543 -23.55 -11.92 8.08
N ASP A 544 -22.53 -12.80 8.20
CA ASP A 544 -22.56 -13.94 9.12
C ASP A 544 -22.05 -13.56 10.52
N ARG A 545 -22.90 -12.84 11.26
CA ARG A 545 -22.67 -12.51 12.67
C ARG A 545 -22.54 -13.73 13.58
N CYS A 546 -23.02 -14.91 13.17
CA CYS A 546 -22.87 -16.13 13.96
C CYS A 546 -21.42 -16.65 13.87
N PHE A 547 -20.87 -16.78 12.66
CA PHE A 547 -19.48 -17.15 12.43
C PHE A 547 -18.52 -16.08 13.01
N HIS A 548 -18.75 -14.80 12.70
CA HIS A 548 -17.92 -13.68 13.16
C HIS A 548 -18.18 -13.26 14.63
N SER A 549 -19.04 -13.96 15.36
CA SER A 549 -19.02 -13.95 16.84
C SER A 549 -17.86 -14.77 17.41
N ARG A 550 -17.33 -15.74 16.65
CA ARG A 550 -16.50 -16.84 17.14
C ARG A 550 -15.09 -16.87 16.56
N TYR A 551 -14.95 -16.44 15.30
CA TYR A 551 -13.70 -16.38 14.52
C TYR A 551 -13.53 -15.02 13.82
N ARG A 552 -12.28 -14.62 13.58
CA ARG A 552 -11.93 -13.41 12.82
C ARG A 552 -12.24 -13.60 11.34
N THR A 553 -12.59 -12.53 10.63
CA THR A 553 -12.41 -12.47 9.16
C THR A 553 -10.91 -12.62 8.82
N TYR A 554 -10.55 -12.73 7.54
CA TYR A 554 -9.13 -12.73 7.14
C TYR A 554 -8.54 -11.32 7.02
N ASP A 555 -9.38 -10.33 6.72
CA ASP A 555 -9.01 -8.93 6.60
C ASP A 555 -9.06 -8.14 7.92
N GLY A 556 -9.45 -8.76 9.03
CA GLY A 556 -9.60 -8.08 10.32
C GLY A 556 -10.85 -7.18 10.46
N GLN A 557 -11.72 -7.10 9.44
CA GLN A 557 -13.04 -6.47 9.57
C GLN A 557 -13.90 -7.15 10.64
N CYS A 558 -14.97 -6.46 11.06
CA CYS A 558 -15.92 -6.92 12.08
C CYS A 558 -15.32 -7.16 13.48
N ASN A 559 -14.02 -6.92 13.69
CA ASN A 559 -13.41 -7.04 15.01
C ASN A 559 -14.05 -6.02 15.98
N ASN A 560 -14.09 -4.75 15.60
CA ASN A 560 -14.93 -3.76 16.27
C ASN A 560 -16.37 -3.82 15.73
N GLU A 561 -17.36 -3.97 16.62
CA GLU A 561 -18.78 -4.14 16.25
C GLU A 561 -19.49 -2.82 15.85
N VAL A 562 -18.85 -1.66 16.12
CA VAL A 562 -19.38 -0.32 15.79
C VAL A 562 -18.60 0.30 14.63
N HIS A 563 -17.28 0.11 14.60
CA HIS A 563 -16.36 0.66 13.61
C HIS A 563 -15.66 -0.47 12.85
N THR A 564 -16.42 -1.19 12.00
CA THR A 564 -16.02 -2.47 11.40
C THR A 564 -14.71 -2.48 10.61
N MET A 565 -14.26 -1.31 10.12
CA MET A 565 -12.98 -1.12 9.40
C MET A 565 -11.78 -0.81 10.30
N TRP A 566 -11.95 -0.68 11.62
CA TRP A 566 -10.82 -0.42 12.51
C TRP A 566 -9.88 -1.63 12.58
N GLY A 567 -8.59 -1.38 12.38
CA GLY A 567 -7.54 -2.40 12.35
C GLY A 567 -7.61 -3.39 11.18
N SER A 568 -8.51 -3.20 10.20
CA SER A 568 -8.59 -4.10 9.04
C SER A 568 -7.50 -3.83 8.01
N SER A 569 -7.20 -4.81 7.16
CA SER A 569 -6.28 -4.67 6.03
C SER A 569 -6.80 -3.64 5.02
N HIS A 570 -5.89 -3.11 4.20
CA HIS A 570 -6.15 -2.12 3.16
C HIS A 570 -6.74 -0.78 3.67
N THR A 571 -6.42 -0.40 4.92
CA THR A 571 -6.83 0.87 5.54
C THR A 571 -5.67 1.83 5.78
N ARG A 572 -5.94 3.11 6.08
CA ARG A 572 -4.90 4.10 6.38
C ARG A 572 -4.23 3.81 7.73
N PHE A 573 -2.92 4.05 7.82
CA PHE A 573 -2.24 4.09 9.12
C PHE A 573 -2.81 5.19 10.03
N ARG A 574 -2.90 4.89 11.33
CA ARG A 574 -3.32 5.87 12.34
C ARG A 574 -2.22 6.92 12.57
N ARG A 575 -2.60 8.18 12.80
CA ARG A 575 -1.67 9.28 13.10
C ARG A 575 -1.64 9.55 14.60
N LEU A 576 -0.45 9.55 15.21
CA LEU A 576 -0.21 10.03 16.59
C LEU A 576 -0.11 11.56 16.65
N LEU A 577 0.46 12.14 15.59
CA LEU A 577 0.63 13.56 15.34
C LEU A 577 0.25 13.86 13.88
N PRO A 578 -0.22 15.08 13.56
CA PRO A 578 -0.45 15.51 12.17
C PRO A 578 0.83 15.37 11.32
N PRO A 579 0.72 15.01 10.03
CA PRO A 579 1.88 14.90 9.15
C PRO A 579 2.46 16.28 8.78
N ILE A 580 3.79 16.34 8.59
CA ILE A 580 4.50 17.54 8.11
C ILE A 580 4.99 17.29 6.68
N TYR A 581 4.20 17.74 5.71
CA TYR A 581 4.61 17.81 4.30
C TYR A 581 5.24 19.18 3.98
N GLU A 582 6.17 19.23 3.03
CA GLU A 582 6.95 20.40 2.63
C GLU A 582 6.09 21.53 2.02
N ASN A 583 4.96 21.17 1.42
CA ASN A 583 3.90 22.06 0.95
C ASN A 583 2.62 21.98 1.81
N GLY A 584 2.71 21.40 3.02
CA GLY A 584 1.57 21.16 3.91
C GLY A 584 0.61 20.04 3.50
N PHE A 585 0.73 19.47 2.29
CA PHE A 585 -0.29 18.58 1.72
C PHE A 585 0.21 17.18 1.30
N ASN A 586 1.27 17.10 0.48
CA ASN A 586 1.68 15.84 -0.15
C ASN A 586 3.17 15.73 -0.56
N THR A 587 3.94 16.82 -0.61
CA THR A 587 5.36 16.83 -1.02
C THR A 587 6.25 16.47 0.17
N PRO A 588 7.06 15.39 0.13
CA PRO A 588 7.94 14.96 1.22
C PRO A 588 8.88 16.06 1.73
N VAL A 589 9.26 16.00 3.00
CA VAL A 589 10.24 16.93 3.59
C VAL A 589 11.66 16.64 3.08
N GLY A 590 12.28 17.65 2.46
CA GLY A 590 13.57 17.52 1.78
C GLY A 590 13.44 17.14 0.30
N TRP A 591 12.32 17.52 -0.33
CA TRP A 591 12.08 17.38 -1.76
C TRP A 591 12.81 18.46 -2.55
N ASP A 592 12.71 19.74 -2.13
CA ASP A 592 13.65 20.78 -2.55
C ASP A 592 14.99 20.65 -1.76
N PRO A 593 16.13 20.36 -2.41
CA PRO A 593 17.43 20.29 -1.77
C PRO A 593 17.98 21.65 -1.30
N HIS A 594 17.30 22.77 -1.62
CA HIS A 594 17.69 24.12 -1.22
C HIS A 594 16.95 24.64 0.03
N LYS A 595 15.73 24.15 0.28
CA LYS A 595 14.83 24.56 1.37
C LYS A 595 15.47 24.41 2.76
N LEU A 596 15.18 25.40 3.61
CA LEU A 596 15.70 25.49 4.98
C LEU A 596 14.60 25.19 5.99
N TYR A 597 14.97 24.42 7.00
CA TYR A 597 14.17 24.01 8.15
C TYR A 597 14.95 24.42 9.40
N PHE A 598 14.36 25.26 10.25
CA PHE A 598 15.06 25.89 11.38
C PHE A 598 16.42 26.53 10.97
N GLY A 599 16.50 27.10 9.77
CA GLY A 599 17.72 27.72 9.20
C GLY A 599 18.70 26.76 8.50
N PHE A 600 18.49 25.44 8.52
CA PHE A 600 19.39 24.45 7.92
C PHE A 600 18.70 23.56 6.88
N ARG A 601 19.45 23.07 5.88
CA ARG A 601 18.94 22.06 4.95
C ARG A 601 18.78 20.72 5.66
N LYS A 602 17.76 19.93 5.31
CA LYS A 602 17.66 18.53 5.74
C LYS A 602 18.86 17.75 5.18
N PRO A 603 19.60 16.98 6.00
CA PRO A 603 20.76 16.24 5.51
C PRO A 603 20.34 15.12 4.56
N ASN A 604 21.22 14.82 3.61
CA ASN A 604 21.11 13.65 2.77
C ASN A 604 21.12 12.36 3.64
N PRO A 605 20.12 11.47 3.54
CA PRO A 605 20.04 10.22 4.31
C PRO A 605 21.32 9.39 4.27
N ARG A 606 22.01 9.34 3.12
CA ARG A 606 23.25 8.58 2.93
C ARG A 606 24.43 9.16 3.69
N ILE A 607 24.45 10.47 3.91
CA ILE A 607 25.46 11.12 4.76
C ILE A 607 25.18 10.83 6.25
N VAL A 608 23.90 10.86 6.67
CA VAL A 608 23.48 10.45 8.01
C VAL A 608 23.84 8.98 8.27
N SER A 609 23.53 8.08 7.35
CA SER A 609 23.90 6.66 7.44
C SER A 609 25.42 6.49 7.66
N ARG A 610 26.26 7.06 6.79
CA ARG A 610 27.72 6.91 6.85
C ARG A 610 28.39 7.54 8.07
N LYS A 611 27.87 8.66 8.59
CA LYS A 611 28.44 9.40 9.75
C LYS A 611 27.90 8.96 11.12
N LEU A 612 26.62 8.55 11.19
CA LEU A 612 25.90 8.32 12.45
C LEU A 612 25.47 6.85 12.63
N LEU A 613 24.78 6.27 11.65
CA LEU A 613 24.04 5.01 11.84
C LEU A 613 24.86 3.75 11.48
N ARG A 614 25.87 3.86 10.62
CA ARG A 614 26.69 2.72 10.19
C ARG A 614 27.73 2.32 11.24
N ALA A 615 27.58 1.13 11.78
CA ALA A 615 28.56 0.44 12.62
C ALA A 615 29.64 -0.23 11.74
N PRO A 616 30.94 0.10 11.91
CA PRO A 616 32.02 -0.55 11.17
C PRO A 616 32.42 -1.91 11.75
N THR A 617 32.09 -2.12 13.02
CA THR A 617 32.27 -3.28 13.90
C THR A 617 30.91 -3.63 14.53
N ILE A 618 30.82 -4.73 15.27
CA ILE A 618 29.64 -5.05 16.09
C ILE A 618 30.07 -5.61 17.45
N THR A 619 29.30 -5.27 18.48
CA THR A 619 29.31 -5.93 19.78
C THR A 619 28.15 -6.95 19.85
N PRO A 620 28.36 -8.21 20.25
CA PRO A 620 27.28 -9.16 20.52
C PRO A 620 26.53 -8.79 21.81
N HIS A 621 25.26 -9.17 21.94
CA HIS A 621 24.48 -8.93 23.16
C HIS A 621 24.68 -10.05 24.20
N GLU A 622 25.15 -9.70 25.41
CA GLU A 622 25.47 -10.71 26.45
C GLU A 622 24.28 -11.60 26.86
N ARG A 623 23.04 -11.07 26.89
CA ARG A 623 21.89 -11.75 27.52
C ARG A 623 20.83 -12.33 26.57
N TYR A 624 20.84 -11.96 25.28
CA TYR A 624 19.71 -12.21 24.39
C TYR A 624 20.15 -12.77 23.04
N SER A 625 19.39 -13.73 22.54
CA SER A 625 19.68 -14.47 21.30
C SER A 625 19.20 -13.71 20.06
N ALA A 626 19.68 -14.11 18.88
CA ALA A 626 19.20 -13.59 17.60
C ALA A 626 17.70 -13.85 17.35
N MET A 627 17.07 -14.77 18.10
CA MET A 627 15.62 -15.00 18.09
C MET A 627 14.81 -13.76 18.53
N VAL A 628 15.37 -12.87 19.39
CA VAL A 628 14.70 -11.60 19.74
C VAL A 628 14.52 -10.70 18.53
N MET A 629 15.55 -10.62 17.66
CA MET A 629 15.46 -9.90 16.40
C MET A 629 14.46 -10.59 15.46
N GLN A 630 14.57 -11.92 15.31
CA GLN A 630 13.76 -12.66 14.35
C GLN A 630 12.26 -12.62 14.67
N TRP A 631 11.88 -12.73 15.94
CA TRP A 631 10.48 -12.61 16.36
C TRP A 631 9.96 -11.18 16.20
N GLY A 632 10.82 -10.17 16.39
CA GLY A 632 10.48 -8.78 16.07
C GLY A 632 10.09 -8.60 14.60
N GLN A 633 10.88 -9.16 13.68
CA GLN A 633 10.54 -9.17 12.25
C GLN A 633 9.26 -9.97 11.96
N PHE A 634 9.09 -11.13 12.57
CA PHE A 634 7.91 -11.99 12.35
C PHE A 634 6.60 -11.34 12.82
N ILE A 635 6.65 -10.51 13.88
CA ILE A 635 5.50 -9.74 14.38
C ILE A 635 5.32 -8.40 13.65
N ASP A 636 6.39 -7.76 13.17
CA ASP A 636 6.31 -6.60 12.24
C ASP A 636 5.50 -7.00 11.01
N HIS A 637 5.77 -8.19 10.49
CA HIS A 637 5.08 -8.78 9.35
C HIS A 637 3.65 -9.31 9.65
N ASP A 638 3.19 -9.26 10.90
CA ASP A 638 1.82 -9.57 11.31
C ASP A 638 1.03 -8.30 11.69
N LEU A 639 1.66 -7.11 11.66
CA LEU A 639 1.11 -5.84 12.13
C LEU A 639 1.09 -4.75 11.06
N ASP A 640 2.13 -4.63 10.23
CA ASP A 640 2.10 -3.73 9.09
C ASP A 640 2.86 -4.16 7.83
N PHE A 641 2.32 -3.70 6.71
CA PHE A 641 2.95 -3.71 5.39
C PHE A 641 2.49 -2.45 4.64
N THR A 642 3.43 -1.57 4.29
CA THR A 642 3.12 -0.42 3.42
C THR A 642 3.34 -0.77 1.96
N ALA A 643 2.30 -0.69 1.13
CA ALA A 643 2.45 -0.80 -0.33
C ALA A 643 3.24 0.40 -0.90
N THR A 644 4.22 0.16 -1.77
CA THR A 644 4.76 1.24 -2.61
C THR A 644 3.78 1.64 -3.70
N ALA A 645 3.88 2.88 -4.18
CA ALA A 645 3.23 3.28 -5.42
C ALA A 645 3.82 2.46 -6.58
N ILE A 646 3.01 2.16 -7.60
CA ILE A 646 3.43 1.25 -8.68
C ILE A 646 4.36 1.98 -9.67
N SER A 647 5.63 2.04 -9.28
CA SER A 647 6.70 2.59 -10.09
C SER A 647 7.12 1.61 -11.18
N ARG A 648 6.43 1.67 -12.31
CA ARG A 648 7.00 1.49 -13.65
C ARG A 648 6.12 2.27 -14.63
N ASN A 649 6.66 3.39 -15.13
CA ASN A 649 5.98 4.35 -16.02
C ASN A 649 4.77 5.03 -15.37
N ALA A 650 5.04 5.92 -14.41
CA ALA A 650 4.02 6.81 -13.84
C ALA A 650 3.31 7.58 -14.97
N PHE A 651 2.04 7.25 -15.22
CA PHE A 651 1.42 7.59 -16.51
C PHE A 651 1.17 9.10 -16.72
N ALA A 652 1.25 9.91 -15.65
CA ALA A 652 1.23 11.37 -15.72
C ALA A 652 2.60 12.05 -15.96
N THR A 653 3.74 11.36 -15.76
CA THR A 653 5.09 11.97 -15.79
C THR A 653 6.17 11.19 -16.57
N GLY A 654 5.95 9.90 -16.86
CA GLY A 654 6.91 9.04 -17.56
C GLY A 654 8.16 8.63 -16.75
N ALA A 655 8.23 8.97 -15.45
CA ALA A 655 9.39 8.71 -14.62
C ALA A 655 9.65 7.22 -14.38
N ILE A 656 10.94 6.84 -14.34
CA ILE A 656 11.44 5.50 -13.99
C ILE A 656 12.56 5.69 -12.97
N CYS A 657 12.38 5.19 -11.74
CA CYS A 657 13.21 5.65 -10.61
C CYS A 657 14.68 5.20 -10.67
N ASN A 658 15.03 4.03 -11.23
CA ASN A 658 16.45 3.71 -11.49
C ASN A 658 17.08 4.46 -12.69
N ARG A 659 16.34 5.35 -13.38
CA ARG A 659 16.81 6.12 -14.56
C ARG A 659 16.68 7.63 -14.39
N THR A 660 16.45 8.12 -13.19
CA THR A 660 16.54 9.55 -12.84
C THR A 660 17.13 9.71 -11.44
N CYS A 661 17.69 10.87 -11.14
CA CYS A 661 17.94 11.31 -9.76
C CYS A 661 17.20 12.63 -9.45
N GLU A 662 16.25 13.03 -10.29
CA GLU A 662 15.36 14.15 -10.02
C GLU A 662 14.18 13.69 -9.16
N ASN A 663 13.72 14.56 -8.25
CA ASN A 663 12.54 14.29 -7.43
C ASN A 663 11.29 14.58 -8.27
N THR A 664 10.59 13.54 -8.70
CA THR A 664 9.39 13.60 -9.54
C THR A 664 8.49 12.41 -9.23
N ASN A 665 7.20 12.62 -9.00
CA ASN A 665 6.31 11.58 -8.44
C ASN A 665 6.26 10.34 -9.36
N PRO A 666 6.51 9.10 -8.86
CA PRO A 666 6.70 8.65 -7.48
C PRO A 666 8.17 8.47 -7.02
N CYS A 667 9.16 8.95 -7.76
CA CYS A 667 10.58 8.85 -7.42
C CYS A 667 11.01 9.93 -6.40
N PHE A 668 11.65 9.50 -5.32
CA PHE A 668 12.22 10.38 -4.28
C PHE A 668 13.62 9.88 -3.89
N ASN A 669 14.49 9.78 -4.89
CA ASN A 669 15.76 9.05 -4.83
C ASN A 669 16.80 9.70 -3.90
N ILE A 670 17.64 8.86 -3.29
CA ILE A 670 18.63 9.29 -2.28
C ILE A 670 19.96 9.54 -2.99
N GLN A 671 20.33 10.81 -3.18
CA GLN A 671 21.58 11.20 -3.86
C GLN A 671 22.82 10.54 -3.23
N LEU A 672 23.77 10.08 -4.05
CA LEU A 672 25.05 9.57 -3.57
C LEU A 672 26.05 10.72 -3.37
N PRO A 673 26.76 10.78 -2.23
CA PRO A 673 27.92 11.66 -2.07
C PRO A 673 29.02 11.31 -3.09
N TYR A 674 29.75 12.32 -3.59
CA TYR A 674 30.82 12.14 -4.58
C TYR A 674 31.93 11.15 -4.17
N ASP A 675 32.13 10.94 -2.87
CA ASP A 675 33.12 10.01 -2.31
C ASP A 675 32.54 8.61 -2.01
N ASP A 676 31.27 8.34 -2.32
CA ASP A 676 30.66 7.04 -2.05
C ASP A 676 31.17 5.97 -3.02
N PRO A 677 31.57 4.77 -2.53
CA PRO A 677 32.02 3.68 -3.41
C PRO A 677 31.02 3.30 -4.52
N ARG A 678 29.71 3.55 -4.31
CA ARG A 678 28.66 3.29 -5.30
C ARG A 678 28.76 4.19 -6.53
N MET A 679 29.35 5.39 -6.44
CA MET A 679 29.52 6.32 -7.57
C MET A 679 30.22 5.67 -8.77
N LYS A 680 31.15 4.75 -8.52
CA LYS A 680 31.87 4.00 -9.58
C LYS A 680 30.99 3.00 -10.32
N LYS A 681 29.91 2.49 -9.69
CA LYS A 681 28.98 1.54 -10.30
C LYS A 681 27.83 2.22 -11.03
N ASN A 682 27.38 3.38 -10.56
CA ASN A 682 26.25 4.11 -11.16
C ASN A 682 26.59 5.57 -11.45
N ALA A 683 27.62 5.77 -12.28
CA ALA A 683 28.06 7.10 -12.69
C ALA A 683 27.03 7.84 -13.58
N LYS A 684 26.06 7.13 -14.17
CA LYS A 684 24.99 7.72 -14.99
C LYS A 684 23.83 8.28 -14.15
N TYR A 685 23.48 7.61 -13.06
CA TYR A 685 22.40 8.02 -12.16
C TYR A 685 22.92 7.95 -10.71
N PRO A 686 23.64 8.97 -10.21
CA PRO A 686 24.36 8.92 -8.93
C PRO A 686 23.43 9.05 -7.70
N CYS A 687 22.49 8.12 -7.56
CA CYS A 687 21.55 8.01 -6.45
C CYS A 687 21.22 6.54 -6.13
N ILE A 688 20.65 6.30 -4.96
CA ILE A 688 20.00 5.04 -4.57
C ILE A 688 18.51 5.17 -4.92
N GLU A 689 17.97 4.16 -5.60
CA GLU A 689 16.55 4.07 -5.99
C GLU A 689 15.65 4.10 -4.75
N PHE A 690 14.63 4.97 -4.75
CA PHE A 690 13.62 5.07 -3.70
C PHE A 690 12.28 5.51 -4.29
N GLU A 691 11.28 4.67 -4.11
CA GLU A 691 9.92 4.84 -4.62
C GLU A 691 8.99 5.22 -3.46
N ARG A 692 8.16 6.25 -3.64
CA ARG A 692 7.19 6.71 -2.63
C ARG A 692 6.15 5.63 -2.30
N SER A 693 5.66 5.67 -1.07
CA SER A 693 4.54 4.83 -0.62
C SER A 693 3.25 5.22 -1.33
N SER A 694 2.40 4.24 -1.59
CA SER A 694 1.08 4.50 -2.14
C SER A 694 0.22 5.27 -1.13
N ALA A 695 -0.80 5.94 -1.64
CA ALA A 695 -1.77 6.68 -0.84
C ALA A 695 -3.13 5.96 -0.84
N VAL A 696 -3.93 6.18 0.19
CA VAL A 696 -5.36 5.80 0.15
C VAL A 696 -6.10 6.72 -0.84
N CYS A 697 -7.08 6.17 -1.58
CA CYS A 697 -7.91 6.90 -2.54
C CYS A 697 -8.39 8.25 -2.00
N GLY A 698 -8.27 9.31 -2.80
CA GLY A 698 -8.68 10.67 -2.44
C GLY A 698 -7.76 11.38 -1.45
N SER A 699 -6.68 10.79 -0.94
CA SER A 699 -5.79 11.46 0.03
C SER A 699 -4.56 12.10 -0.63
N GLY A 700 -4.32 13.38 -0.36
CA GLY A 700 -3.14 14.12 -0.82
C GLY A 700 -3.07 14.40 -2.33
N GLU A 701 -4.09 14.05 -3.10
CA GLU A 701 -4.23 14.41 -4.52
C GLU A 701 -5.57 15.17 -4.70
N THR A 702 -6.75 14.52 -4.73
CA THR A 702 -8.03 15.21 -5.02
C THR A 702 -8.97 15.52 -3.84
N SER A 703 -8.84 14.88 -2.66
CA SER A 703 -9.68 15.10 -1.45
C SER A 703 -11.20 14.84 -1.57
N LEU A 704 -11.75 14.53 -2.75
CA LEU A 704 -13.20 14.47 -2.99
C LEU A 704 -13.93 13.41 -2.15
N ILE A 705 -13.35 12.23 -1.92
CA ILE A 705 -13.95 11.15 -1.10
C ILE A 705 -14.22 11.63 0.34
N TYR A 706 -13.29 12.41 0.90
CA TYR A 706 -13.37 12.86 2.29
C TYR A 706 -14.22 14.13 2.48
N ARG A 707 -14.67 14.77 1.39
CA ARG A 707 -15.41 16.05 1.37
C ARG A 707 -14.72 17.22 2.11
N GLN A 708 -13.42 17.07 2.41
CA GLN A 708 -12.56 18.06 3.07
C GLN A 708 -11.11 17.85 2.61
N ILE A 709 -10.31 18.93 2.56
CA ILE A 709 -8.89 18.85 2.17
C ILE A 709 -8.15 17.89 3.11
N THR A 710 -7.66 16.78 2.56
CA THR A 710 -7.05 15.68 3.31
C THR A 710 -5.65 15.42 2.79
N TYR A 711 -4.64 15.60 3.65
CA TYR A 711 -3.23 15.33 3.36
C TYR A 711 -2.98 13.87 2.93
N ARG A 712 -1.84 13.60 2.27
CA ARG A 712 -1.52 12.24 1.78
C ARG A 712 -1.41 11.23 2.92
N GLU A 713 -2.27 10.21 2.92
CA GLU A 713 -2.28 9.14 3.92
C GLU A 713 -1.78 7.82 3.32
N GLN A 714 -0.88 7.13 4.01
CA GLN A 714 -0.33 5.84 3.59
C GLN A 714 -1.18 4.68 4.11
N MET A 715 -1.16 3.57 3.38
CA MET A 715 -2.02 2.42 3.59
C MET A 715 -1.26 1.24 4.20
N ASN A 716 -1.84 0.60 5.21
CA ASN A 716 -1.47 -0.74 5.66
C ASN A 716 -2.25 -1.76 4.81
N ILE A 717 -1.57 -2.73 4.20
CA ILE A 717 -2.22 -3.76 3.36
C ILE A 717 -2.39 -5.12 4.05
N ILE A 718 -1.98 -5.23 5.32
CA ILE A 718 -2.30 -6.36 6.20
C ILE A 718 -3.10 -5.90 7.42
N THR A 719 -3.60 -6.85 8.22
CA THR A 719 -4.35 -6.54 9.45
C THR A 719 -3.47 -5.79 10.46
N SER A 720 -4.09 -5.06 11.41
CA SER A 720 -3.38 -4.44 12.54
C SER A 720 -3.38 -5.31 13.81
N TYR A 721 -3.77 -6.58 13.70
CA TYR A 721 -3.93 -7.49 14.83
C TYR A 721 -2.83 -8.53 14.83
N ILE A 722 -2.32 -8.90 16.01
CA ILE A 722 -1.54 -10.15 16.12
C ILE A 722 -2.54 -11.30 16.04
N ASP A 723 -2.82 -11.74 14.81
CA ASP A 723 -3.77 -12.79 14.48
C ASP A 723 -3.26 -13.83 13.48
N ALA A 724 -1.95 -13.82 13.24
CA ALA A 724 -1.26 -14.72 12.32
C ALA A 724 -1.67 -14.52 10.85
N SER A 725 -2.02 -13.31 10.45
CA SER A 725 -2.14 -12.91 9.04
C SER A 725 -0.87 -13.26 8.24
N GLY A 726 0.32 -13.20 8.84
CA GLY A 726 1.57 -13.69 8.23
C GLY A 726 1.62 -15.20 7.93
N VAL A 727 0.68 -15.98 8.47
CA VAL A 727 0.50 -17.43 8.23
C VAL A 727 -0.73 -17.70 7.35
N TYR A 728 -1.81 -16.94 7.53
CA TYR A 728 -3.13 -17.21 6.93
C TYR A 728 -3.56 -16.27 5.80
N GLY A 729 -2.80 -15.21 5.53
CA GLY A 729 -3.19 -14.15 4.61
C GLY A 729 -3.99 -13.03 5.27
N SER A 730 -4.19 -11.94 4.54
CA SER A 730 -4.97 -10.76 4.99
C SER A 730 -6.27 -10.55 4.20
N THR A 731 -6.72 -11.60 3.48
CA THR A 731 -7.88 -11.63 2.56
C THR A 731 -8.45 -13.05 2.43
N GLU A 732 -9.64 -13.20 1.85
CA GLU A 732 -10.21 -14.53 1.55
C GLU A 732 -9.42 -15.28 0.47
N GLU A 733 -8.88 -14.58 -0.54
CA GLU A 733 -8.14 -15.21 -1.63
C GLU A 733 -6.75 -15.71 -1.19
N ASP A 734 -6.02 -14.95 -0.35
CA ASP A 734 -4.75 -15.42 0.24
C ASP A 734 -5.00 -16.72 1.01
N ALA A 735 -6.04 -16.72 1.87
CA ALA A 735 -6.39 -17.86 2.70
C ALA A 735 -6.83 -19.08 1.87
N TYR A 736 -7.57 -18.85 0.78
CA TYR A 736 -7.94 -19.91 -0.17
C TYR A 736 -6.71 -20.54 -0.82
N GLU A 737 -5.76 -19.72 -1.31
CA GLU A 737 -4.50 -20.20 -1.90
C GLU A 737 -3.54 -20.81 -0.87
N LEU A 738 -3.72 -20.62 0.44
CA LEU A 738 -2.86 -21.21 1.47
C LEU A 738 -3.36 -22.59 1.97
N ARG A 739 -4.60 -22.98 1.68
CA ARG A 739 -5.27 -24.14 2.31
C ARG A 739 -5.20 -25.46 1.51
N ASP A 740 -5.17 -26.58 2.22
CA ASP A 740 -5.67 -27.88 1.71
C ASP A 740 -7.20 -27.87 1.84
N LEU A 741 -7.89 -27.79 0.70
CA LEU A 741 -9.35 -27.70 0.64
C LEU A 741 -10.06 -29.06 0.83
N HIS A 742 -9.35 -30.10 1.29
CA HIS A 742 -9.94 -31.38 1.65
C HIS A 742 -10.98 -31.24 2.79
N PRO A 743 -12.24 -31.71 2.60
CA PRO A 743 -13.39 -31.29 3.40
C PRO A 743 -13.30 -31.60 4.90
N ASP A 744 -12.57 -32.63 5.31
CA ASP A 744 -12.52 -33.11 6.70
C ASP A 744 -11.18 -32.82 7.43
N ARG A 745 -10.28 -32.03 6.86
CA ARG A 745 -8.89 -31.89 7.36
C ARG A 745 -8.52 -30.53 7.96
N GLY A 746 -8.90 -29.43 7.31
CA GLY A 746 -8.59 -28.08 7.77
C GLY A 746 -7.09 -27.71 7.79
N LEU A 747 -6.30 -28.28 6.87
CA LEU A 747 -4.85 -28.07 6.80
C LEU A 747 -4.47 -26.87 5.89
N LEU A 748 -3.23 -26.40 6.04
CA LEU A 748 -2.52 -25.58 5.06
C LEU A 748 -1.77 -26.50 4.08
N ARG A 749 -1.74 -26.13 2.79
CA ARG A 749 -1.06 -26.93 1.75
C ARG A 749 0.46 -26.80 1.80
N PHE A 750 1.15 -27.75 1.19
CA PHE A 750 2.59 -27.75 0.98
C PHE A 750 2.92 -28.47 -0.34
N ASP A 751 4.07 -28.16 -0.93
CA ASP A 751 4.54 -28.80 -2.18
C ASP A 751 5.70 -29.78 -1.96
N VAL A 752 6.53 -29.59 -0.94
CA VAL A 752 7.70 -30.44 -0.62
C VAL A 752 7.88 -30.64 0.89
N THR A 753 8.65 -31.65 1.27
CA THR A 753 8.97 -32.01 2.67
C THR A 753 10.47 -32.05 2.93
N SER A 754 10.87 -31.99 4.21
CA SER A 754 12.21 -32.39 4.67
C SER A 754 12.42 -33.91 4.55
N ASP A 755 13.65 -34.38 4.76
CA ASP A 755 13.97 -35.81 4.82
C ASP A 755 13.19 -36.54 5.92
N GLU A 756 12.94 -35.85 7.05
CA GLU A 756 12.05 -36.27 8.15
C GLU A 756 10.55 -36.15 7.81
N ARG A 757 10.23 -35.93 6.53
CA ARG A 757 8.86 -35.85 5.96
C ARG A 757 7.97 -34.73 6.53
N LYS A 758 8.54 -33.74 7.22
CA LYS A 758 7.79 -32.56 7.70
C LYS A 758 7.67 -31.54 6.57
N PRO A 759 6.51 -30.88 6.38
CA PRO A 759 6.27 -30.04 5.21
C PRO A 759 7.11 -28.74 5.25
N TYR A 760 7.55 -28.28 4.08
CA TYR A 760 7.91 -26.87 3.89
C TYR A 760 6.68 -26.08 3.45
N LEU A 761 6.81 -24.76 3.34
CA LEU A 761 5.80 -23.93 2.69
C LEU A 761 5.56 -24.38 1.22
N PRO A 762 4.36 -24.16 0.65
CA PRO A 762 4.11 -24.40 -0.76
C PRO A 762 4.98 -23.49 -1.63
N PHE A 763 5.24 -23.89 -2.88
CA PHE A 763 5.95 -23.02 -3.81
C PHE A 763 4.99 -22.04 -4.47
N GLU A 764 5.45 -20.81 -4.57
CA GLU A 764 4.76 -19.74 -5.24
C GLU A 764 4.72 -19.97 -6.76
N ARG A 765 3.54 -19.81 -7.37
CA ARG A 765 3.23 -20.20 -8.75
C ARG A 765 3.00 -18.99 -9.65
N ASP A 766 2.34 -17.96 -9.13
CA ASP A 766 1.76 -16.85 -9.88
C ASP A 766 2.14 -15.46 -9.31
N SER A 767 2.75 -15.39 -8.11
CA SER A 767 3.33 -14.14 -7.63
C SER A 767 4.46 -13.64 -8.55
N PRO A 768 4.61 -12.32 -8.66
CA PRO A 768 5.70 -11.73 -9.40
C PRO A 768 7.08 -11.82 -8.73
N MET A 769 7.19 -12.22 -7.45
CA MET A 769 8.49 -12.40 -6.79
C MET A 769 9.23 -13.65 -7.29
N ASP A 770 10.45 -13.45 -7.79
CA ASP A 770 11.30 -14.51 -8.34
C ASP A 770 12.58 -14.77 -7.53
N CYS A 771 12.53 -15.74 -6.62
CA CYS A 771 13.69 -16.18 -5.83
C CYS A 771 14.66 -17.11 -6.61
N ARG A 772 14.51 -17.30 -7.93
CA ARG A 772 15.40 -18.16 -8.73
C ARG A 772 16.77 -17.48 -8.91
N ARG A 773 17.75 -17.89 -8.11
CA ARG A 773 19.11 -17.30 -8.13
C ARG A 773 20.09 -17.95 -9.11
N ASN A 774 19.78 -19.13 -9.65
CA ASN A 774 20.63 -19.84 -10.61
C ASN A 774 19.82 -20.47 -11.75
N PHE A 775 19.59 -19.70 -12.81
CA PHE A 775 18.87 -20.13 -14.02
C PHE A 775 19.63 -21.17 -14.88
N SER A 776 20.86 -21.56 -14.51
CA SER A 776 21.59 -22.65 -15.17
C SER A 776 21.28 -24.04 -14.60
N VAL A 777 20.45 -24.13 -13.55
CA VAL A 777 19.86 -25.38 -13.06
C VAL A 777 18.56 -25.64 -13.82
N GLU A 778 18.33 -26.89 -14.24
CA GLU A 778 17.17 -27.28 -15.08
C GLU A 778 15.81 -27.03 -14.40
N ASN A 779 15.76 -27.05 -13.06
CA ASN A 779 14.60 -26.68 -12.25
C ASN A 779 15.04 -25.77 -11.09
N PRO A 780 15.12 -24.43 -11.29
CA PRO A 780 15.55 -23.50 -10.25
C PRO A 780 14.45 -23.25 -9.22
N ILE A 781 14.83 -23.21 -7.94
CA ILE A 781 13.91 -23.08 -6.80
C ILE A 781 13.18 -21.72 -6.81
N ARG A 782 11.86 -21.74 -6.62
CA ARG A 782 11.00 -20.55 -6.53
C ARG A 782 10.90 -20.03 -5.10
N CYS A 783 10.30 -18.85 -4.92
CA CYS A 783 9.90 -18.39 -3.60
C CYS A 783 8.88 -19.35 -2.96
N PHE A 784 8.84 -19.38 -1.64
CA PHE A 784 7.75 -19.97 -0.87
C PHE A 784 6.54 -19.03 -0.83
N LEU A 785 5.32 -19.59 -0.81
CA LEU A 785 4.08 -18.88 -0.55
C LEU A 785 3.73 -18.98 0.96
N ALA A 786 3.36 -17.85 1.56
CA ALA A 786 2.95 -17.71 2.96
C ALA A 786 1.92 -16.56 3.08
N GLY A 787 1.33 -16.36 4.26
CA GLY A 787 0.35 -15.28 4.51
C GLY A 787 0.92 -13.86 4.40
N ASP A 788 2.21 -13.67 4.65
CA ASP A 788 2.94 -12.45 4.31
C ASP A 788 3.95 -12.73 3.18
N TYR A 789 3.92 -11.87 2.15
CA TYR A 789 4.69 -12.02 0.93
C TYR A 789 6.20 -11.80 1.17
N ARG A 790 6.56 -11.02 2.20
CA ARG A 790 7.97 -10.79 2.57
C ARG A 790 8.59 -11.98 3.30
N ALA A 791 7.88 -13.10 3.53
CA ALA A 791 8.40 -14.33 4.14
C ALA A 791 9.73 -14.85 3.55
N ASN A 792 10.01 -14.52 2.29
CA ASN A 792 11.23 -14.89 1.57
C ASN A 792 12.41 -13.92 1.77
N GLU A 793 12.27 -12.85 2.57
CA GLU A 793 13.29 -11.81 2.74
C GLU A 793 14.63 -12.41 3.16
N GLN A 794 14.64 -13.30 4.15
CA GLN A 794 15.84 -14.04 4.57
C GLN A 794 15.49 -15.39 5.23
N LEU A 795 16.47 -16.31 5.26
CA LEU A 795 16.30 -17.72 5.64
C LEU A 795 15.68 -17.97 7.04
N GLY A 796 15.96 -17.09 8.01
CA GLY A 796 15.38 -17.17 9.35
C GLY A 796 13.89 -16.86 9.35
N LEU A 797 13.45 -15.91 8.53
CA LEU A 797 12.03 -15.60 8.34
C LEU A 797 11.32 -16.76 7.64
N MET A 798 11.88 -17.29 6.55
CA MET A 798 11.37 -18.51 5.88
C MET A 798 11.19 -19.68 6.87
N SER A 799 12.15 -19.83 7.79
CA SER A 799 12.11 -20.86 8.84
C SER A 799 10.96 -20.62 9.83
N MET A 800 10.71 -19.37 10.23
CA MET A 800 9.57 -19.03 11.12
C MET A 800 8.21 -19.28 10.46
N HIS A 801 7.98 -18.82 9.22
CA HIS A 801 6.72 -19.10 8.52
C HIS A 801 6.52 -20.62 8.30
N THR A 802 7.60 -21.37 8.00
CA THR A 802 7.55 -22.84 7.91
C THR A 802 7.14 -23.47 9.25
N ILE A 803 7.71 -23.04 10.37
CA ILE A 803 7.37 -23.53 11.71
C ILE A 803 5.90 -23.27 12.06
N PHE A 804 5.37 -22.08 11.77
CA PHE A 804 3.99 -21.74 12.13
C PHE A 804 2.94 -22.38 11.20
N MET A 805 3.26 -22.60 9.92
CA MET A 805 2.46 -23.47 9.04
C MET A 805 2.45 -24.93 9.52
N ARG A 806 3.60 -25.45 9.99
CA ARG A 806 3.67 -26.77 10.62
C ARG A 806 2.84 -26.84 11.90
N GLU A 807 2.89 -25.83 12.76
CA GLU A 807 2.10 -25.77 14.01
C GLU A 807 0.59 -25.79 13.72
N HIS A 808 0.12 -25.00 12.74
CA HIS A 808 -1.27 -25.09 12.28
C HIS A 808 -1.65 -26.52 11.88
N ASN A 809 -0.84 -27.14 11.01
CA ASN A 809 -1.11 -28.49 10.50
C ASN A 809 -1.09 -29.55 11.61
N ARG A 810 -0.22 -29.40 12.61
CA ARG A 810 -0.15 -30.25 13.80
C ARG A 810 -1.40 -30.08 14.67
N LEU A 811 -1.81 -28.84 14.95
CA LEU A 811 -3.01 -28.54 15.74
C LEU A 811 -4.28 -29.04 15.05
N ALA A 812 -4.44 -28.77 13.75
CA ALA A 812 -5.56 -29.25 12.94
C ALA A 812 -5.67 -30.79 12.95
N ALA A 813 -4.56 -31.51 12.73
CA ALA A 813 -4.54 -32.97 12.80
C ALA A 813 -4.92 -33.52 14.19
N LEU A 814 -4.45 -32.88 15.28
CA LEU A 814 -4.80 -33.25 16.64
C LEU A 814 -6.28 -32.94 16.98
N LEU A 815 -6.81 -31.82 16.50
CA LEU A 815 -8.22 -31.43 16.65
C LEU A 815 -9.14 -32.40 15.91
N ALA A 816 -8.81 -32.74 14.65
CA ALA A 816 -9.55 -33.70 13.83
C ALA A 816 -9.61 -35.09 14.48
N ASN A 817 -8.46 -35.60 14.94
CA ASN A 817 -8.38 -36.89 15.64
C ASN A 817 -9.23 -36.92 16.93
N GLN A 818 -9.28 -35.80 17.67
CA GLN A 818 -10.11 -35.69 18.88
C GLN A 818 -11.60 -35.41 18.59
N ASN A 819 -11.95 -34.94 17.39
CA ASN A 819 -13.28 -34.49 17.03
C ASN A 819 -13.71 -34.99 15.63
N GLN A 820 -13.92 -36.31 15.50
CA GLN A 820 -14.31 -37.03 14.25
C GLN A 820 -15.66 -36.63 13.62
N ARG A 821 -16.23 -35.46 13.97
CA ARG A 821 -17.49 -34.91 13.47
C ARG A 821 -17.42 -33.42 13.13
N LEU A 822 -16.27 -32.77 13.31
CA LEU A 822 -16.07 -31.41 12.82
C LEU A 822 -15.71 -31.46 11.33
N ASP A 823 -16.19 -30.48 10.58
CA ASP A 823 -15.73 -30.21 9.23
C ASP A 823 -14.35 -29.53 9.24
N GLY A 824 -13.67 -29.59 8.09
CA GLY A 824 -12.37 -28.99 7.86
C GLY A 824 -12.36 -27.47 8.00
N GLU A 825 -13.49 -26.78 7.81
CA GLU A 825 -13.59 -25.35 8.09
C GLU A 825 -13.49 -25.09 9.60
N THR A 826 -14.25 -25.80 10.42
CA THR A 826 -14.20 -25.66 11.88
C THR A 826 -12.85 -26.08 12.44
N ILE A 827 -12.25 -27.16 11.91
CA ILE A 827 -10.89 -27.60 12.28
C ILE A 827 -9.86 -26.52 11.91
N PHE A 828 -9.96 -25.94 10.71
CA PHE A 828 -9.08 -24.86 10.26
C PHE A 828 -9.20 -23.62 11.15
N GLN A 829 -10.42 -23.14 11.44
CA GLN A 829 -10.62 -21.92 12.22
C GLN A 829 -10.24 -22.08 13.70
N GLU A 830 -10.50 -23.23 14.33
CA GLU A 830 -10.03 -23.48 15.70
C GLU A 830 -8.49 -23.58 15.74
N ALA A 831 -7.83 -24.24 14.77
CA ALA A 831 -6.37 -24.25 14.67
C ALA A 831 -5.79 -22.84 14.46
N ARG A 832 -6.33 -22.06 13.51
CA ARG A 832 -5.98 -20.64 13.25
C ARG A 832 -6.12 -19.78 14.50
N LYS A 833 -7.24 -19.93 15.21
CA LYS A 833 -7.53 -19.21 16.45
C LYS A 833 -6.54 -19.54 17.58
N ILE A 834 -6.12 -20.81 17.69
CA ILE A 834 -5.09 -21.24 18.65
C ILE A 834 -3.72 -20.68 18.27
N VAL A 835 -3.32 -20.72 16.99
CA VAL A 835 -2.03 -20.17 16.52
C VAL A 835 -1.93 -18.66 16.80
N GLY A 836 -2.98 -17.89 16.48
CA GLY A 836 -3.04 -16.47 16.83
C GLY A 836 -2.91 -16.25 18.35
N ALA A 837 -3.56 -17.06 19.18
CA ALA A 837 -3.45 -16.98 20.63
C ALA A 837 -2.04 -17.33 21.16
N GLN A 838 -1.34 -18.28 20.54
CA GLN A 838 0.06 -18.59 20.84
C GLN A 838 0.97 -17.39 20.50
N MET A 839 0.80 -16.79 19.32
CA MET A 839 1.57 -15.61 18.90
C MET A 839 1.30 -14.40 19.81
N GLN A 840 0.05 -14.17 20.21
CA GLN A 840 -0.31 -13.16 21.22
C GLN A 840 0.37 -13.45 22.57
N HIS A 841 0.29 -14.68 23.09
CA HIS A 841 0.89 -15.02 24.38
C HIS A 841 2.41 -14.85 24.38
N ILE A 842 3.11 -15.45 23.41
CA ILE A 842 4.58 -15.38 23.28
C ILE A 842 5.02 -13.91 23.16
N THR A 843 4.32 -13.11 22.35
CA THR A 843 4.72 -11.71 22.12
C THR A 843 4.61 -10.87 23.37
N TYR A 844 3.48 -10.90 24.10
CA TYR A 844 3.29 -10.02 25.25
C TYR A 844 3.97 -10.51 26.54
N TYR A 845 4.18 -11.82 26.70
CA TYR A 845 4.70 -12.39 27.96
C TYR A 845 6.17 -12.83 27.89
N HIS A 846 6.70 -13.18 26.72
CA HIS A 846 8.10 -13.65 26.58
C HIS A 846 9.00 -12.68 25.80
N TRP A 847 8.46 -11.89 24.87
CA TRP A 847 9.25 -11.03 23.97
C TRP A 847 9.19 -9.54 24.32
N LEU A 848 8.00 -8.93 24.39
CA LEU A 848 7.82 -7.49 24.59
C LEU A 848 8.43 -6.95 25.91
N PRO A 849 8.45 -7.70 27.03
CA PRO A 849 9.20 -7.29 28.24
C PRO A 849 10.70 -7.10 27.99
N LYS A 850 11.32 -7.94 27.14
CA LYS A 850 12.75 -7.80 26.78
C LYS A 850 13.02 -6.58 25.89
N VAL A 851 12.03 -6.16 25.07
CA VAL A 851 12.14 -4.97 24.21
C VAL A 851 12.03 -3.69 25.01
N LEU A 852 10.98 -3.58 25.84
CA LEU A 852 10.68 -2.39 26.63
C LEU A 852 11.46 -2.30 27.94
N GLY A 853 12.12 -3.38 28.35
CA GLY A 853 12.66 -3.59 29.69
C GLY A 853 11.57 -3.94 30.70
N GLU A 854 11.91 -4.65 31.77
CA GLU A 854 10.94 -5.11 32.78
C GLU A 854 10.14 -3.98 33.41
N GLU A 855 10.80 -2.85 33.72
CA GLU A 855 10.14 -1.66 34.24
C GLU A 855 9.30 -0.95 33.15
N GLY A 856 9.83 -0.84 31.94
CA GLY A 856 9.16 -0.18 30.83
C GLY A 856 7.88 -0.89 30.42
N PHE A 857 7.90 -2.22 30.31
CA PHE A 857 6.71 -3.03 30.07
C PHE A 857 5.70 -2.89 31.21
N ARG A 858 6.13 -3.04 32.47
CA ARG A 858 5.24 -2.94 33.64
C ARG A 858 4.56 -1.58 33.78
N ARG A 859 5.28 -0.51 33.46
CA ARG A 859 4.80 0.89 33.56
C ARG A 859 3.95 1.31 32.36
N LEU A 860 4.34 0.93 31.14
CA LEU A 860 3.72 1.43 29.91
C LEU A 860 2.64 0.50 29.33
N VAL A 861 2.75 -0.83 29.54
CA VAL A 861 1.84 -1.84 28.95
C VAL A 861 1.06 -2.61 30.01
N GLY A 862 1.75 -3.08 31.05
CA GLY A 862 1.17 -3.82 32.18
C GLY A 862 0.41 -5.10 31.80
N GLY A 863 -0.34 -5.64 32.76
CA GLY A 863 -1.29 -6.73 32.51
C GLY A 863 -2.56 -6.26 31.79
N TYR A 864 -3.18 -7.17 31.03
CA TYR A 864 -4.44 -6.93 30.32
C TYR A 864 -5.56 -6.46 31.26
N ARG A 865 -6.37 -5.50 30.81
CA ARG A 865 -7.46 -4.87 31.61
C ARG A 865 -8.87 -5.14 31.07
N GLY A 866 -8.99 -5.82 29.93
CA GLY A 866 -10.25 -6.02 29.24
C GLY A 866 -10.35 -5.21 27.95
N TYR A 867 -11.24 -5.68 27.06
CA TYR A 867 -11.50 -5.09 25.75
C TYR A 867 -12.25 -3.76 25.86
N GLN A 868 -11.78 -2.75 25.13
CA GLN A 868 -12.29 -1.38 25.06
C GLN A 868 -12.69 -1.07 23.61
N HIS A 869 -13.98 -1.18 23.29
CA HIS A 869 -14.55 -0.95 21.95
C HIS A 869 -14.37 0.48 21.41
N GLU A 870 -13.99 1.42 22.28
CA GLU A 870 -13.70 2.81 21.98
C GLU A 870 -12.25 3.05 21.54
N LEU A 871 -11.37 2.05 21.70
CA LEU A 871 -10.01 2.11 21.20
C LEU A 871 -9.96 1.66 19.74
N ASP A 872 -9.44 2.54 18.88
CA ASP A 872 -8.95 2.17 17.56
C ASP A 872 -7.63 1.36 17.69
N PRO A 873 -7.60 0.06 17.33
CA PRO A 873 -6.40 -0.79 17.31
C PRO A 873 -5.47 -0.52 16.11
N SER A 874 -5.88 0.29 15.12
CA SER A 874 -5.11 0.48 13.88
C SER A 874 -3.67 0.92 14.16
N VAL A 875 -2.70 0.23 13.55
CA VAL A 875 -1.27 0.48 13.74
C VAL A 875 -0.93 1.93 13.35
N SER A 876 -0.05 2.57 14.12
CA SER A 876 0.32 3.95 13.89
C SER A 876 1.42 4.09 12.83
N ASN A 877 1.32 5.13 11.99
CA ASN A 877 2.30 5.40 10.94
C ASN A 877 3.72 5.56 11.53
N ALA A 878 3.84 6.16 12.72
CA ALA A 878 5.11 6.33 13.44
C ALA A 878 5.71 5.00 13.96
N PHE A 879 4.88 4.02 14.29
CA PHE A 879 5.31 2.67 14.66
C PHE A 879 5.91 1.96 13.44
N ALA A 880 5.07 1.75 12.42
CA ALA A 880 5.37 1.07 11.16
C ALA A 880 6.58 1.65 10.41
N THR A 881 6.71 2.98 10.44
CA THR A 881 7.69 3.70 9.61
C THR A 881 9.00 3.99 10.33
N ALA A 882 9.04 3.96 11.67
CA ALA A 882 10.21 4.36 12.44
C ALA A 882 10.44 3.58 13.74
N ALA A 883 9.46 3.50 14.64
CA ALA A 883 9.72 3.01 15.99
C ALA A 883 9.98 1.49 16.02
N PHE A 884 9.16 0.68 15.34
CA PHE A 884 9.34 -0.77 15.35
C PHE A 884 10.55 -1.24 14.52
N ARG A 885 10.98 -0.40 13.57
CA ARG A 885 12.22 -0.52 12.80
C ARG A 885 13.50 -0.43 13.63
N PHE A 886 13.43 -0.28 14.96
CA PHE A 886 14.57 -0.47 15.87
C PHE A 886 15.21 -1.87 15.70
N GLY A 887 14.43 -2.88 15.29
CA GLY A 887 14.89 -4.25 15.06
C GLY A 887 16.10 -4.34 14.11
N HIS A 888 16.21 -3.43 13.14
CA HIS A 888 17.37 -3.34 12.24
C HIS A 888 18.71 -3.10 12.97
N THR A 889 18.68 -2.57 14.20
CA THR A 889 19.88 -2.40 15.03
C THR A 889 20.30 -3.68 15.78
N LEU A 890 19.47 -4.72 15.77
CA LEU A 890 19.71 -6.03 16.40
C LEU A 890 20.26 -7.08 15.42
N ILE A 891 20.23 -6.79 14.12
CA ILE A 891 20.60 -7.72 13.05
C ILE A 891 22.12 -7.96 13.00
N ASN A 892 22.51 -9.24 13.00
CA ASN A 892 23.88 -9.69 12.75
C ASN A 892 24.22 -9.66 11.25
N PRO A 893 25.47 -9.37 10.85
CA PRO A 893 25.93 -9.41 9.45
C PRO A 893 26.11 -10.85 8.91
N ILE A 894 25.96 -11.86 9.77
CA ILE A 894 26.10 -13.28 9.47
C ILE A 894 24.89 -13.98 10.10
N LEU A 895 24.22 -14.84 9.32
CA LEU A 895 23.25 -15.79 9.83
C LEU A 895 23.97 -17.07 10.22
N TYR A 896 23.97 -17.35 11.52
CA TYR A 896 24.59 -18.55 12.10
C TYR A 896 23.82 -19.81 11.67
N ARG A 897 24.55 -20.90 11.47
CA ARG A 897 24.01 -22.24 11.16
C ARG A 897 24.71 -23.27 12.03
N LEU A 898 23.97 -23.98 12.87
CA LEU A 898 24.52 -24.87 13.90
C LEU A 898 23.92 -26.29 13.85
N ASN A 899 24.75 -27.30 14.10
CA ASN A 899 24.35 -28.71 14.18
C ASN A 899 23.66 -29.03 15.52
N SER A 900 23.28 -30.29 15.72
CA SER A 900 22.66 -30.84 16.95
C SER A 900 23.56 -30.79 18.19
N ASP A 901 24.84 -30.44 18.04
CA ASP A 901 25.82 -30.25 19.11
C ASP A 901 26.23 -28.78 19.28
N PHE A 902 25.46 -27.86 18.68
CA PHE A 902 25.63 -26.40 18.73
C PHE A 902 26.91 -25.84 18.09
N GLU A 903 27.64 -26.67 17.35
CA GLU A 903 28.80 -26.27 16.55
C GLU A 903 28.41 -25.91 15.10
N PRO A 904 29.23 -25.13 14.36
CA PRO A 904 28.97 -24.81 12.96
C PRO A 904 28.76 -26.05 12.08
N ILE A 905 27.76 -26.01 11.19
CA ILE A 905 27.62 -27.04 10.14
C ILE A 905 28.80 -26.97 9.15
N ARG A 906 29.04 -28.06 8.40
CA ARG A 906 30.19 -28.20 7.48
C ARG A 906 30.20 -27.14 6.37
N GLU A 907 29.01 -26.69 5.99
CA GLU A 907 28.70 -25.68 4.99
C GLU A 907 28.93 -24.25 5.54
N GLY A 908 29.30 -24.10 6.81
CA GLY A 908 29.59 -22.84 7.48
C GLY A 908 28.35 -21.96 7.72
N HIS A 909 28.60 -20.73 8.17
CA HIS A 909 27.58 -19.70 8.36
C HIS A 909 27.39 -18.86 7.08
N VAL A 910 26.23 -18.22 6.90
CA VAL A 910 25.89 -17.47 5.67
C VAL A 910 26.05 -15.96 5.93
N PRO A 911 26.84 -15.19 5.14
CA PRO A 911 26.81 -13.73 5.20
C PRO A 911 25.41 -13.21 4.86
N LEU A 912 24.91 -12.21 5.59
CA LEU A 912 23.52 -11.77 5.48
C LEU A 912 23.09 -11.43 4.04
N ARG A 913 23.95 -10.71 3.31
CA ARG A 913 23.79 -10.37 1.88
C ARG A 913 23.55 -11.56 0.94
N ASP A 914 24.00 -12.74 1.34
CA ASP A 914 23.97 -13.98 0.56
C ASP A 914 22.78 -14.87 0.98
N ALA A 915 22.22 -14.63 2.18
CA ALA A 915 21.02 -15.28 2.74
C ALA A 915 19.69 -14.64 2.30
N PHE A 916 19.71 -13.44 1.72
CA PHE A 916 18.50 -12.80 1.18
C PHE A 916 17.94 -13.58 -0.02
N PHE A 917 16.63 -13.84 -0.03
CA PHE A 917 15.88 -14.49 -1.12
C PHE A 917 16.46 -15.83 -1.60
N ALA A 918 16.96 -16.64 -0.68
CA ALA A 918 17.78 -17.81 -0.97
C ALA A 918 17.13 -19.16 -0.60
N PRO A 919 15.90 -19.50 -1.03
CA PRO A 919 15.20 -20.72 -0.61
C PRO A 919 15.98 -22.01 -0.97
N GLU A 920 16.81 -21.98 -2.00
CA GLU A 920 17.74 -23.06 -2.33
C GLU A 920 18.77 -23.33 -1.21
N THR A 921 19.17 -22.29 -0.48
CA THR A 921 20.11 -22.37 0.65
C THR A 921 19.42 -22.91 1.92
N LEU A 922 18.09 -22.81 2.03
CA LEU A 922 17.32 -23.50 3.08
C LEU A 922 17.21 -24.99 2.77
N LEU A 923 16.70 -25.32 1.57
CA LEU A 923 16.41 -26.70 1.16
C LEU A 923 17.68 -27.56 1.06
N ALA A 924 18.78 -27.05 0.49
CA ALA A 924 20.04 -27.78 0.40
C ALA A 924 20.95 -27.60 1.64
N GLY A 925 20.59 -26.72 2.58
CA GLY A 925 21.43 -26.34 3.72
C GLY A 925 21.12 -27.04 5.04
N GLY A 926 20.44 -28.19 4.99
CA GLY A 926 19.97 -28.93 6.19
C GLY A 926 18.62 -28.48 6.74
N GLY A 927 17.83 -27.73 5.96
CA GLY A 927 16.48 -27.32 6.33
C GLY A 927 16.41 -26.16 7.33
N VAL A 928 15.30 -26.08 8.07
CA VAL A 928 15.08 -25.01 9.07
C VAL A 928 15.96 -25.19 10.31
N ASP A 929 16.33 -26.43 10.61
CA ASP A 929 17.00 -26.84 11.84
C ASP A 929 18.30 -26.08 12.16
N PRO A 930 19.28 -25.97 11.23
CA PRO A 930 20.52 -25.24 11.51
C PRO A 930 20.31 -23.74 11.67
N ILE A 931 19.31 -23.17 10.98
CA ILE A 931 18.95 -21.76 11.05
C ILE A 931 18.31 -21.47 12.42
N LEU A 932 17.36 -22.29 12.86
CA LEU A 932 16.66 -22.14 14.14
C LEU A 932 17.63 -22.26 15.33
N ARG A 933 18.49 -23.30 15.35
CA ARG A 933 19.56 -23.39 16.36
C ARG A 933 20.49 -22.17 16.29
N GLY A 934 20.87 -21.74 15.08
CA GLY A 934 21.64 -20.52 14.87
C GLY A 934 21.01 -19.26 15.45
N LEU A 935 19.67 -19.15 15.42
CA LEU A 935 18.92 -18.02 15.96
C LEU A 935 18.83 -18.03 17.49
N PHE A 936 18.52 -19.17 18.13
CA PHE A 936 18.36 -19.22 19.59
C PHE A 936 19.67 -19.47 20.37
N ALA A 937 20.70 -20.04 19.73
CA ALA A 937 22.01 -20.32 20.34
C ALA A 937 23.17 -19.45 19.82
N SER A 938 22.86 -18.30 19.20
CA SER A 938 23.83 -17.22 18.96
C SER A 938 23.28 -15.88 19.47
N PRO A 939 24.12 -14.97 19.97
CA PRO A 939 23.67 -13.69 20.49
C PRO A 939 23.17 -12.78 19.34
N MET A 940 22.18 -11.94 19.62
CA MET A 940 21.85 -10.85 18.69
C MET A 940 22.94 -9.76 18.70
N LYS A 941 22.88 -8.83 17.75
CA LYS A 941 23.72 -7.63 17.79
C LYS A 941 23.29 -6.70 18.93
N LYS A 942 24.22 -6.20 19.74
CA LYS A 942 23.95 -5.21 20.79
C LYS A 942 23.52 -3.87 20.17
N PRO A 943 22.38 -3.26 20.54
CA PRO A 943 21.94 -1.98 19.99
C PRO A 943 22.60 -0.80 20.72
N LEU A 944 23.87 -0.51 20.40
CA LEU A 944 24.61 0.59 21.02
C LEU A 944 24.44 1.90 20.23
N PRO A 945 24.33 3.09 20.88
CA PRO A 945 24.26 4.39 20.19
C PRO A 945 25.42 4.69 19.21
N ARG A 946 26.55 3.99 19.34
CA ARG A 946 27.74 4.12 18.48
C ARG A 946 27.89 2.98 17.46
N GLU A 947 27.12 1.91 17.59
CA GLU A 947 27.11 0.74 16.70
C GLU A 947 25.67 0.37 16.37
N LEU A 948 25.04 1.10 15.45
CA LEU A 948 23.59 0.95 15.18
C LEU A 948 23.30 -0.11 14.12
N LEU A 949 23.50 0.16 12.83
CA LEU A 949 23.28 -0.81 11.73
C LEU A 949 24.60 -1.33 11.16
N ASN A 950 24.70 -2.64 10.94
CA ASN A 950 25.92 -3.27 10.43
C ASN A 950 26.18 -2.97 8.93
N LYS A 951 27.41 -3.19 8.46
CA LYS A 951 27.82 -2.94 7.07
C LYS A 951 27.05 -3.73 6.01
N GLU A 952 26.57 -4.93 6.28
CA GLU A 952 25.79 -5.67 5.28
C GLU A 952 24.44 -4.99 5.03
N LEU A 953 23.86 -4.29 6.01
CA LEU A 953 22.63 -3.50 5.86
C LEU A 953 22.83 -2.10 5.29
N THR A 954 24.01 -1.49 5.43
CA THR A 954 24.26 -0.10 4.98
C THR A 954 25.16 -0.01 3.74
N GLU A 955 25.89 -1.08 3.40
CA GLU A 955 26.83 -1.13 2.27
C GLU A 955 26.54 -2.28 1.29
N GLN A 956 25.83 -3.33 1.71
CA GLN A 956 25.57 -4.52 0.89
C GLN A 956 24.08 -4.94 0.85
N LEU A 957 23.13 -4.07 1.26
CA LEU A 957 21.73 -4.46 1.35
C LEU A 957 21.23 -4.88 -0.03
N PHE A 958 20.78 -6.13 -0.10
CA PHE A 958 20.33 -6.75 -1.34
C PHE A 958 21.35 -6.61 -2.50
N ASN A 959 22.67 -6.65 -2.23
CA ASN A 959 23.71 -6.42 -3.26
C ASN A 959 23.77 -7.49 -4.37
N ARG A 960 23.20 -8.67 -4.12
CA ARG A 960 22.96 -9.73 -5.12
C ARG A 960 21.76 -9.41 -6.02
N ALA A 961 20.95 -8.46 -5.59
CA ALA A 961 19.59 -8.20 -6.03
C ALA A 961 19.33 -6.70 -6.26
N HIS A 962 20.39 -5.91 -6.52
CA HIS A 962 20.34 -4.58 -7.14
C HIS A 962 21.67 -4.28 -7.84
N ASP A 963 21.62 -3.54 -8.96
CA ASP A 963 22.83 -3.01 -9.63
C ASP A 963 23.67 -2.13 -8.67
N VAL A 964 22.98 -1.40 -7.79
CA VAL A 964 23.54 -0.61 -6.69
C VAL A 964 22.95 -1.12 -5.38
N ALA A 965 23.78 -1.76 -4.55
CA ALA A 965 23.39 -2.20 -3.21
C ALA A 965 22.73 -1.06 -2.42
N LEU A 966 21.58 -1.33 -1.81
CA LEU A 966 20.83 -0.31 -1.06
C LEU A 966 21.51 0.01 0.29
N ASP A 967 20.84 0.82 1.11
CA ASP A 967 21.29 1.20 2.44
C ASP A 967 20.08 1.39 3.36
N LEU A 968 19.82 0.40 4.23
CA LEU A 968 18.60 0.33 5.05
C LEU A 968 18.45 1.51 6.02
N ALA A 969 19.57 2.04 6.52
CA ALA A 969 19.56 3.23 7.36
C ALA A 969 19.11 4.47 6.59
N SER A 970 19.53 4.59 5.33
CA SER A 970 19.10 5.66 4.43
C SER A 970 17.63 5.51 3.99
N LEU A 971 17.20 4.29 3.67
CA LEU A 971 15.81 3.98 3.31
C LEU A 971 14.82 4.34 4.44
N ASN A 972 15.15 4.01 5.70
CA ASN A 972 14.28 4.31 6.85
C ASN A 972 14.13 5.81 7.11
N ILE A 973 15.21 6.60 6.97
CA ILE A 973 15.12 8.07 7.03
C ILE A 973 14.24 8.61 5.90
N GLN A 974 14.44 8.14 4.66
CA GLN A 974 13.72 8.64 3.49
C GLN A 974 12.22 8.25 3.52
N ARG A 975 11.89 7.04 4.00
CA ARG A 975 10.51 6.58 4.22
C ARG A 975 9.79 7.40 5.30
N GLY A 976 10.49 7.77 6.38
CA GLY A 976 9.95 8.70 7.38
C GLY A 976 9.60 10.08 6.81
N ARG A 977 10.38 10.59 5.86
CA ARG A 977 10.12 11.86 5.16
C ARG A 977 9.00 11.77 4.12
N ASP A 978 8.93 10.67 3.39
CA ASP A 978 7.86 10.35 2.43
C ASP A 978 6.48 10.24 3.10
N HIS A 979 6.44 9.58 4.27
CA HIS A 979 5.28 9.46 5.14
C HIS A 979 4.99 10.74 5.95
N ALA A 980 5.79 11.80 5.80
CA ALA A 980 5.66 13.06 6.51
C ALA A 980 5.59 12.92 8.05
N LEU A 981 6.41 12.04 8.63
CA LEU A 981 6.56 11.97 10.07
C LEU A 981 7.14 13.30 10.62
N PRO A 982 6.55 13.87 11.68
CA PRO A 982 7.20 14.94 12.45
C PRO A 982 8.61 14.56 12.94
N GLY A 983 9.41 15.60 13.24
CA GLY A 983 10.75 15.42 13.79
C GLY A 983 10.74 14.70 15.14
N TYR A 984 11.87 14.08 15.48
CA TYR A 984 12.11 13.36 16.74
C TYR A 984 11.67 14.15 17.99
N VAL A 985 11.91 15.47 18.00
CA VAL A 985 11.54 16.37 19.09
C VAL A 985 10.02 16.44 19.33
N GLU A 986 9.20 16.39 18.28
CA GLU A 986 7.73 16.46 18.44
C GLU A 986 7.17 15.17 19.03
N PHE A 987 7.76 14.02 18.68
CA PHE A 987 7.41 12.74 19.31
C PHE A 987 7.88 12.66 20.76
N ARG A 988 9.00 13.29 21.15
CA ARG A 988 9.37 13.44 22.56
C ARG A 988 8.31 14.21 23.35
N LYS A 989 7.85 15.36 22.83
CA LYS A 989 6.79 16.18 23.44
C LYS A 989 5.49 15.37 23.58
N TRP A 990 5.08 14.67 22.52
CA TRP A 990 3.89 13.81 22.53
C TRP A 990 3.98 12.67 23.56
N CYS A 991 5.16 12.07 23.71
CA CYS A 991 5.46 11.07 24.75
C CYS A 991 5.64 11.66 26.17
N ASN A 992 5.41 12.96 26.37
CA ASN A 992 5.62 13.69 27.62
C ASN A 992 7.04 13.49 28.20
N LEU A 993 8.05 13.46 27.33
CA LEU A 993 9.48 13.40 27.67
C LEU A 993 10.09 14.80 27.73
N SER A 994 11.26 14.93 28.35
CA SER A 994 11.97 16.22 28.51
C SER A 994 12.04 16.97 27.16
N PRO A 995 11.61 18.24 27.10
CA PRO A 995 11.61 19.04 25.88
C PRO A 995 13.04 19.28 25.40
N VAL A 996 13.18 19.47 24.08
CA VAL A 996 14.48 19.68 23.42
C VAL A 996 14.36 20.89 22.51
N GLU A 997 15.01 21.98 22.89
CA GLU A 997 15.08 23.22 22.10
C GLU A 997 16.52 23.49 21.63
N ARG A 998 17.50 23.13 22.45
CA ARG A 998 18.94 23.29 22.21
C ARG A 998 19.67 21.97 22.38
N TRP A 999 20.88 21.90 21.83
CA TRP A 999 21.68 20.67 21.78
C TRP A 999 22.03 20.06 23.14
N SER A 1000 22.10 20.86 24.21
CA SER A 1000 22.39 20.39 25.57
C SER A 1000 21.21 19.68 26.24
N ASP A 1001 19.98 19.89 25.77
CA ASP A 1001 18.80 19.20 26.33
C ASP A 1001 18.77 17.71 25.94
N LEU A 1002 19.72 17.28 25.10
CA LEU A 1002 19.95 15.87 24.75
C LEU A 1002 21.03 15.19 25.62
N ASP A 1003 21.83 15.92 26.41
CA ASP A 1003 22.97 15.35 27.14
C ASP A 1003 22.57 14.26 28.15
N GLU A 1004 21.34 14.30 28.68
CA GLU A 1004 20.77 13.26 29.56
C GLU A 1004 20.31 12.00 28.81
N VAL A 1005 20.04 12.09 27.50
CA VAL A 1005 19.39 11.03 26.70
C VAL A 1005 20.22 10.53 25.53
N MET A 1006 21.37 11.13 25.21
CA MET A 1006 22.28 10.70 24.15
C MET A 1006 23.75 10.94 24.53
N PRO A 1007 24.71 10.09 24.10
CA PRO A 1007 26.13 10.37 24.33
C PRO A 1007 26.60 11.63 23.59
N SER A 1008 27.46 12.44 24.20
CA SER A 1008 27.87 13.74 23.63
C SER A 1008 28.57 13.66 22.25
N ASP A 1009 29.21 12.53 21.90
CA ASP A 1009 29.75 12.30 20.54
C ASP A 1009 28.67 12.01 19.50
N VAL A 1010 27.54 11.43 19.92
CA VAL A 1010 26.34 11.23 19.10
C VAL A 1010 25.62 12.57 18.90
N ILE A 1011 25.50 13.37 19.97
CA ILE A 1011 24.98 14.76 19.90
C ILE A 1011 25.83 15.62 18.97
N TYR A 1012 27.17 15.53 19.04
CA TYR A 1012 28.07 16.24 18.11
C TYR A 1012 27.83 15.83 16.64
N LYS A 1013 27.69 14.53 16.35
CA LYS A 1013 27.36 14.04 15.00
C LYS A 1013 26.00 14.53 14.52
N LEU A 1014 24.98 14.50 15.38
CA LEU A 1014 23.65 15.03 15.07
C LEU A 1014 23.70 16.53 14.78
N LYS A 1015 24.51 17.29 15.52
CA LYS A 1015 24.73 18.73 15.30
C LYS A 1015 25.42 19.05 13.97
N ASP A 1016 26.47 18.29 13.62
CA ASP A 1016 27.17 18.37 12.33
C ASP A 1016 26.27 17.97 11.13
N LEU A 1017 25.32 17.06 11.34
CA LEU A 1017 24.39 16.59 10.31
C LEU A 1017 23.14 17.48 10.13
N TYR A 1018 22.47 17.88 11.22
CA TYR A 1018 21.13 18.46 11.19
C TYR A 1018 21.08 19.97 11.51
N GLY A 1019 22.14 20.53 12.11
CA GLY A 1019 22.26 21.94 12.50
C GLY A 1019 21.40 22.36 13.70
N HIS A 1020 20.11 21.98 13.69
CA HIS A 1020 19.13 22.24 14.75
C HIS A 1020 18.50 20.93 15.27
N PRO A 1021 18.20 20.77 16.58
CA PRO A 1021 17.60 19.53 17.11
C PRO A 1021 16.24 19.19 16.49
N GLY A 1022 15.41 20.21 16.20
CA GLY A 1022 14.12 20.04 15.53
C GLY A 1022 14.19 19.45 14.11
N ASN A 1023 15.38 19.41 13.49
CA ASN A 1023 15.57 18.78 12.17
C ASN A 1023 15.79 17.26 12.24
N ILE A 1024 16.05 16.67 13.41
CA ILE A 1024 16.36 15.24 13.55
C ILE A 1024 15.15 14.42 13.09
N ASP A 1025 15.33 13.57 12.08
CA ASP A 1025 14.27 12.66 11.61
C ASP A 1025 13.99 11.59 12.68
N LEU A 1026 12.70 11.22 12.89
CA LEU A 1026 12.28 10.36 14.00
C LEU A 1026 13.11 9.08 14.13
N TYR A 1027 13.35 8.38 13.02
CA TYR A 1027 14.15 7.15 13.02
C TYR A 1027 15.57 7.38 13.54
N ALA A 1028 16.27 8.40 13.03
CA ALA A 1028 17.65 8.68 13.41
C ALA A 1028 17.79 9.15 14.87
N GLY A 1029 16.79 9.88 15.40
CA GLY A 1029 16.75 10.27 16.81
C GLY A 1029 16.46 9.09 17.74
N GLY A 1030 15.38 8.35 17.51
CA GLY A 1030 14.92 7.28 18.40
C GLY A 1030 15.89 6.10 18.53
N VAL A 1031 16.62 5.73 17.45
CA VAL A 1031 17.67 4.70 17.57
C VAL A 1031 18.97 5.22 18.22
N ALA A 1032 19.18 6.53 18.27
CA ALA A 1032 20.37 7.17 18.85
C ALA A 1032 20.26 7.40 20.37
N GLU A 1033 19.05 7.35 20.93
CA GLU A 1033 18.80 7.47 22.38
C GLU A 1033 19.57 6.41 23.20
N THR A 1034 20.04 6.81 24.38
CA THR A 1034 20.49 5.88 25.42
C THR A 1034 19.31 5.01 25.87
N ARG A 1035 19.56 3.69 25.99
CA ARG A 1035 18.55 2.71 26.40
C ARG A 1035 18.35 2.77 27.93
N LEU A 1036 17.12 2.55 28.40
CA LEU A 1036 16.81 2.55 29.82
C LEU A 1036 16.91 1.15 30.43
N GLY A 1037 17.77 0.98 31.43
CA GLY A 1037 17.91 -0.27 32.17
C GLY A 1037 18.29 -1.45 31.27
N ASP A 1038 17.39 -2.43 31.16
CA ASP A 1038 17.54 -3.65 30.37
C ASP A 1038 16.90 -3.58 28.97
N ALA A 1039 16.20 -2.48 28.64
CA ALA A 1039 15.48 -2.29 27.37
C ALA A 1039 16.39 -2.20 26.14
N LEU A 1040 15.83 -2.50 24.96
CA LEU A 1040 16.53 -2.45 23.67
C LEU A 1040 16.33 -1.12 22.93
N VAL A 1041 15.30 -0.36 23.30
CA VAL A 1041 14.93 0.94 22.77
C VAL A 1041 15.14 2.07 23.77
N GLY A 1042 15.29 3.30 23.26
CA GLY A 1042 15.25 4.51 24.06
C GLY A 1042 13.81 4.93 24.40
N PRO A 1043 13.62 5.87 25.36
CA PRO A 1043 12.32 6.22 25.91
C PRO A 1043 11.27 6.68 24.88
N THR A 1044 11.68 7.35 23.80
CA THR A 1044 10.75 7.80 22.74
C THR A 1044 10.17 6.60 21.99
N PHE A 1045 11.00 5.60 21.69
CA PHE A 1045 10.55 4.37 21.04
C PHE A 1045 9.83 3.42 22.01
N SER A 1046 10.24 3.34 23.28
CA SER A 1046 9.48 2.62 24.31
C SER A 1046 8.03 3.10 24.39
N CYS A 1047 7.83 4.43 24.34
CA CYS A 1047 6.52 5.07 24.33
C CYS A 1047 5.68 4.70 23.09
N ILE A 1048 6.20 4.92 21.87
CA ILE A 1048 5.46 4.66 20.61
C ILE A 1048 5.13 3.17 20.45
N ILE A 1049 6.06 2.29 20.80
CA ILE A 1049 5.86 0.83 20.78
C ILE A 1049 4.76 0.45 21.79
N ALA A 1050 4.88 0.88 23.04
CA ALA A 1050 3.88 0.57 24.07
C ALA A 1050 2.48 1.09 23.73
N GLU A 1051 2.33 2.26 23.11
CA GLU A 1051 1.01 2.78 22.70
C GLU A 1051 0.35 1.92 21.62
N THR A 1052 1.12 1.45 20.64
CA THR A 1052 0.60 0.56 19.59
C THR A 1052 0.25 -0.82 20.17
N PHE A 1053 1.13 -1.44 20.97
CA PHE A 1053 0.83 -2.74 21.60
C PHE A 1053 -0.35 -2.66 22.59
N ASN A 1054 -0.51 -1.58 23.36
CA ASN A 1054 -1.70 -1.41 24.19
C ASN A 1054 -2.99 -1.40 23.37
N ARG A 1055 -3.00 -0.69 22.23
CA ARG A 1055 -4.18 -0.60 21.36
C ARG A 1055 -4.49 -1.91 20.64
N VAL A 1056 -3.48 -2.60 20.13
CA VAL A 1056 -3.64 -3.91 19.48
C VAL A 1056 -4.10 -4.99 20.48
N ARG A 1057 -3.75 -4.88 21.77
CA ARG A 1057 -4.25 -5.76 22.83
C ARG A 1057 -5.67 -5.40 23.28
N ASP A 1058 -5.87 -4.14 23.66
CA ASP A 1058 -7.07 -3.70 24.39
C ASP A 1058 -8.22 -3.32 23.44
N GLY A 1059 -7.92 -3.01 22.18
CA GLY A 1059 -8.90 -2.81 21.10
C GLY A 1059 -9.24 -4.06 20.28
N ASP A 1060 -8.75 -5.24 20.66
CA ASP A 1060 -9.01 -6.51 19.96
C ASP A 1060 -10.12 -7.33 20.65
N ARG A 1061 -11.28 -7.45 19.99
CA ARG A 1061 -12.44 -8.24 20.45
C ARG A 1061 -12.12 -9.74 20.52
N PHE A 1062 -11.06 -10.18 19.85
CA PHE A 1062 -10.60 -11.57 19.83
C PHE A 1062 -9.28 -11.79 20.58
N TRP A 1063 -8.85 -10.84 21.44
CA TRP A 1063 -7.69 -11.02 22.32
C TRP A 1063 -7.84 -12.28 23.17
N TYR A 1064 -6.80 -13.12 23.23
CA TYR A 1064 -6.92 -14.49 23.75
C TYR A 1064 -7.32 -14.60 25.22
N GLU A 1065 -7.04 -13.58 26.06
CA GLU A 1065 -7.47 -13.55 27.46
C GLU A 1065 -8.86 -12.93 27.67
N ARG A 1066 -9.52 -12.43 26.62
CA ARG A 1066 -10.86 -11.85 26.74
C ARG A 1066 -11.86 -12.97 27.02
N LYS A 1067 -12.60 -12.85 28.14
CA LYS A 1067 -13.62 -13.82 28.54
C LYS A 1067 -14.60 -14.10 27.39
N GLY A 1068 -14.73 -15.38 27.02
CA GLY A 1068 -15.60 -15.84 25.95
C GLY A 1068 -14.89 -16.11 24.61
N VAL A 1069 -13.64 -15.66 24.42
CA VAL A 1069 -12.82 -16.07 23.26
C VAL A 1069 -12.36 -17.52 23.42
N PHE A 1070 -11.91 -17.89 24.62
CA PHE A 1070 -11.59 -19.25 25.06
C PHE A 1070 -12.23 -19.54 26.44
N THR A 1071 -12.31 -20.81 26.86
CA THR A 1071 -12.64 -21.17 28.25
C THR A 1071 -11.43 -21.02 29.18
N GLU A 1072 -11.66 -21.03 30.49
CA GLU A 1072 -10.58 -20.98 31.50
C GLU A 1072 -9.63 -22.18 31.38
N GLU A 1073 -10.12 -23.35 30.98
CA GLU A 1073 -9.33 -24.57 30.75
C GLU A 1073 -8.48 -24.42 29.50
N GLN A 1074 -9.07 -23.93 28.41
CA GLN A 1074 -8.35 -23.64 27.17
C GLN A 1074 -7.25 -22.58 27.39
N LEU A 1075 -7.55 -21.51 28.14
CA LEU A 1075 -6.61 -20.44 28.45
C LEU A 1075 -5.43 -20.92 29.32
N LYS A 1076 -5.66 -21.85 30.26
CA LYS A 1076 -4.60 -22.51 31.06
C LYS A 1076 -3.68 -23.38 30.22
N GLU A 1077 -4.16 -23.93 29.10
CA GLU A 1077 -3.36 -24.74 28.18
C GLU A 1077 -2.56 -23.85 27.22
N ILE A 1078 -3.16 -22.78 26.67
CA ILE A 1078 -2.46 -21.77 25.85
C ILE A 1078 -1.29 -21.13 26.64
N LYS A 1079 -1.52 -20.79 27.92
CA LYS A 1079 -0.51 -20.16 28.80
C LYS A 1079 0.64 -21.08 29.25
N LYS A 1080 0.79 -22.26 28.64
CA LYS A 1080 1.98 -23.12 28.74
C LYS A 1080 2.90 -23.00 27.51
N VAL A 1081 2.41 -22.42 26.41
CA VAL A 1081 3.11 -22.47 25.13
C VAL A 1081 4.20 -21.40 25.05
N THR A 1082 5.44 -21.82 25.23
CA THR A 1082 6.61 -21.03 24.86
C THR A 1082 6.95 -21.23 23.38
N LEU A 1083 7.70 -20.30 22.78
CA LEU A 1083 8.25 -20.51 21.43
C LEU A 1083 9.18 -21.73 21.39
N ALA A 1084 9.87 -22.07 22.49
CA ALA A 1084 10.68 -23.29 22.58
C ALA A 1084 9.84 -24.55 22.36
N ARG A 1085 8.63 -24.63 22.95
CA ARG A 1085 7.70 -25.75 22.74
C ARG A 1085 7.26 -25.88 21.28
N ILE A 1086 6.94 -24.75 20.63
CA ILE A 1086 6.57 -24.73 19.20
C ILE A 1086 7.74 -25.20 18.33
N LEU A 1087 8.99 -24.79 18.64
CA LEU A 1087 10.17 -25.27 17.92
C LEU A 1087 10.40 -26.77 18.12
N CYS A 1088 10.32 -27.28 19.36
CA CYS A 1088 10.42 -28.73 19.62
C CYS A 1088 9.35 -29.56 18.90
N ASP A 1089 8.12 -29.03 18.78
CA ASP A 1089 7.01 -29.74 18.15
C ASP A 1089 7.08 -29.75 16.62
N ASN A 1090 7.72 -28.73 16.00
CA ASN A 1090 7.59 -28.46 14.56
C ASN A 1090 8.92 -28.38 13.79
N ALA A 1091 10.07 -28.14 14.42
CA ALA A 1091 11.37 -28.26 13.76
C ALA A 1091 11.63 -29.72 13.33
N ASP A 1092 12.63 -29.97 12.49
CA ASP A 1092 12.90 -31.33 11.98
C ASP A 1092 13.45 -32.23 13.09
N ASN A 1093 14.63 -31.91 13.65
CA ASN A 1093 15.37 -32.71 14.64
C ASN A 1093 15.95 -31.86 15.80
N ILE A 1094 15.17 -30.93 16.37
CA ILE A 1094 15.59 -30.15 17.55
C ILE A 1094 15.14 -30.87 18.83
N GLU A 1095 16.10 -31.55 19.47
CA GLU A 1095 15.88 -32.25 20.76
C GLU A 1095 16.28 -31.42 21.99
N HIS A 1096 17.22 -30.49 21.83
CA HIS A 1096 17.82 -29.71 22.92
C HIS A 1096 17.55 -28.21 22.68
N ILE A 1097 17.01 -27.52 23.69
CA ILE A 1097 16.63 -26.10 23.61
C ILE A 1097 16.52 -25.47 25.01
N GLN A 1098 16.56 -24.14 25.11
CA GLN A 1098 16.21 -23.42 26.35
C GLN A 1098 14.73 -23.02 26.37
N GLU A 1099 14.11 -23.01 27.55
CA GLU A 1099 12.68 -22.68 27.73
C GLU A 1099 12.32 -21.29 27.16
N ASP A 1100 13.18 -20.29 27.40
CA ASP A 1100 13.08 -18.94 26.86
C ASP A 1100 14.11 -18.73 25.74
N VAL A 1101 13.76 -19.13 24.52
CA VAL A 1101 14.63 -19.02 23.31
C VAL A 1101 15.13 -17.61 23.01
N PHE A 1102 14.55 -16.59 23.62
CA PHE A 1102 14.97 -15.19 23.53
C PHE A 1102 16.22 -14.87 24.39
N THR A 1103 16.52 -15.68 25.39
CA THR A 1103 17.71 -15.56 26.24
C THR A 1103 18.87 -16.36 25.64
N TYR A 1104 20.09 -15.79 25.68
CA TYR A 1104 21.30 -16.42 25.16
C TYR A 1104 22.10 -17.10 26.28
N LEU A 1105 22.47 -18.37 26.09
CA LEU A 1105 23.15 -19.21 27.10
C LEU A 1105 24.56 -19.66 26.69
N GLY A 1106 25.16 -19.08 25.65
CA GLY A 1106 26.42 -19.58 25.08
C GLY A 1106 26.18 -20.66 24.02
N ARG A 1107 27.18 -21.52 23.80
CA ARG A 1107 27.11 -22.64 22.81
C ARG A 1107 27.28 -24.03 23.43
N GLU A 1108 27.52 -24.14 24.73
CA GLU A 1108 27.69 -25.45 25.36
C GLU A 1108 26.34 -26.18 25.42
N LYS A 1109 26.28 -27.38 24.82
CA LYS A 1109 25.06 -28.21 24.75
C LYS A 1109 24.44 -28.49 26.13
N SER A 1110 25.27 -28.55 27.17
CA SER A 1110 24.92 -28.67 28.59
C SER A 1110 24.00 -27.56 29.13
N HIS A 1111 23.94 -26.40 28.47
CA HIS A 1111 23.06 -25.29 28.88
C HIS A 1111 21.64 -25.37 28.27
N TYR A 1112 21.38 -26.36 27.41
CA TYR A 1112 20.11 -26.53 26.72
C TYR A 1112 19.39 -27.79 27.26
N GLY A 1113 18.16 -27.59 27.76
CA GLY A 1113 17.32 -28.67 28.29
C GLY A 1113 16.71 -29.54 27.18
N ILE A 1114 16.09 -30.66 27.56
CA ILE A 1114 15.55 -31.61 26.59
C ILE A 1114 14.09 -31.25 26.26
N CYS A 1115 13.73 -31.32 24.97
CA CYS A 1115 12.39 -31.04 24.45
C CYS A 1115 11.28 -31.94 25.03
N THR A 1116 11.58 -33.01 25.75
CA THR A 1116 10.59 -33.82 26.50
C THR A 1116 10.06 -33.12 27.74
N ASP A 1117 10.86 -32.21 28.31
CA ASP A 1117 10.64 -31.68 29.66
C ASP A 1117 9.85 -30.36 29.62
N LEU A 1118 9.82 -29.70 28.46
CA LEU A 1118 9.04 -28.49 28.22
C LEU A 1118 7.53 -28.78 28.18
N PRO A 1119 6.69 -28.09 28.98
CA PRO A 1119 5.24 -28.30 29.02
C PRO A 1119 4.56 -28.26 27.65
N SER A 1120 3.77 -29.29 27.34
CA SER A 1120 2.95 -29.35 26.13
C SER A 1120 1.49 -28.95 26.40
N MET A 1121 0.86 -28.39 25.36
CA MET A 1121 -0.52 -27.93 25.38
C MET A 1121 -1.47 -29.12 25.19
N ASN A 1122 -2.30 -29.41 26.19
CA ASN A 1122 -3.28 -30.49 26.11
C ASN A 1122 -4.55 -29.99 25.42
N LEU A 1123 -4.81 -30.45 24.18
CA LEU A 1123 -6.01 -30.08 23.41
C LEU A 1123 -7.33 -30.70 23.91
N THR A 1124 -7.35 -31.46 25.02
CA THR A 1124 -8.58 -32.06 25.58
C THR A 1124 -9.71 -31.04 25.86
N PRO A 1125 -9.45 -29.77 26.29
CA PRO A 1125 -10.49 -28.73 26.41
C PRO A 1125 -11.11 -28.24 25.08
N TRP A 1126 -10.62 -28.70 23.92
CA TRP A 1126 -11.24 -28.49 22.61
C TRP A 1126 -12.03 -29.71 22.12
N ARG A 1127 -12.32 -30.68 22.99
CA ARG A 1127 -13.25 -31.78 22.67
C ARG A 1127 -14.68 -31.29 22.69
N SER A 1128 -15.31 -31.27 21.52
CA SER A 1128 -16.74 -31.08 21.36
C SER A 1128 -17.51 -32.23 22.01
N CYS A 1129 -18.19 -31.97 23.13
CA CYS A 1129 -19.13 -32.92 23.70
C CYS A 1129 -20.30 -33.10 22.72
N CYS A 1130 -20.43 -34.30 22.16
CA CYS A 1130 -21.71 -34.70 21.57
C CYS A 1130 -22.79 -34.74 22.66
N ASP A 1131 -24.02 -34.38 22.32
CA ASP A 1131 -25.19 -34.74 23.11
C ASP A 1131 -25.21 -36.26 23.33
N ASN A 1132 -24.89 -36.72 24.55
CA ASN A 1132 -25.45 -37.90 25.21
C ASN A 1132 -24.85 -38.16 26.60
N LEU A 1133 -25.73 -38.30 27.60
CA LEU A 1133 -25.64 -39.30 28.68
C LEU A 1133 -24.28 -39.47 29.41
N CYS A 1134 -23.79 -38.43 30.11
CA CYS A 1134 -22.72 -38.60 31.11
C CYS A 1134 -22.93 -37.85 32.44
N SER A 1135 -24.09 -38.06 33.08
CA SER A 1135 -24.09 -38.47 34.49
C SER A 1135 -25.48 -38.94 34.97
N ILE A 1136 -25.67 -40.26 35.06
CA ILE A 1136 -26.69 -40.80 35.97
C ILE A 1136 -26.14 -40.65 37.40
N LYS A 1137 -26.24 -39.45 37.97
CA LYS A 1137 -26.17 -39.28 39.43
C LYS A 1137 -27.34 -40.06 40.03
N LYS A 1138 -27.06 -41.24 40.59
CA LYS A 1138 -28.02 -42.07 41.33
C LYS A 1138 -28.54 -41.30 42.55
N ASN A 1139 -29.57 -40.47 42.38
CA ASN A 1139 -30.35 -39.95 43.48
C ASN A 1139 -31.85 -39.94 43.18
N ARG A 1140 -32.50 -40.90 43.82
CA ARG A 1140 -33.94 -41.09 44.06
C ARG A 1140 -34.82 -39.87 43.75
N TYR A 1141 -35.72 -39.98 42.77
CA TYR A 1141 -37.12 -39.55 42.94
C TYR A 1141 -38.08 -40.53 42.22
N ARG A 1142 -39.35 -40.51 42.63
CA ARG A 1142 -40.34 -41.57 42.36
C ARG A 1142 -40.84 -41.57 40.92
N ILE A 1143 -41.00 -42.77 40.36
CA ILE A 1143 -41.93 -43.01 39.24
C ILE A 1143 -43.35 -42.73 39.73
N ILE A 1144 -44.09 -41.87 39.01
CA ILE A 1144 -45.56 -41.81 39.07
C ILE A 1144 -46.10 -41.93 37.65
N ASN A 1145 -46.60 -43.11 37.31
CA ASN A 1145 -47.25 -43.38 36.03
C ASN A 1145 -48.63 -42.69 35.97
N ARG A 1146 -48.80 -41.72 35.06
CA ARG A 1146 -50.12 -41.33 34.55
C ARG A 1146 -50.11 -41.14 33.03
N ARG A 1147 -50.65 -42.12 32.31
CA ARG A 1147 -51.07 -41.97 30.90
C ARG A 1147 -52.22 -40.97 30.81
N ARG A 1148 -52.20 -40.06 29.83
CA ARG A 1148 -53.40 -39.57 29.12
C ARG A 1148 -53.03 -39.03 27.73
N ARG A 1149 -54.02 -38.96 26.84
CA ARG A 1149 -53.86 -38.58 25.42
C ARG A 1149 -54.09 -37.09 25.21
N SER A 1150 -53.52 -36.58 24.11
CA SER A 1150 -54.03 -35.51 23.23
C SER A 1150 -54.55 -34.20 23.85
N HIS A 1151 -54.00 -33.06 23.41
CA HIS A 1151 -54.65 -32.26 22.36
C HIS A 1151 -53.64 -31.31 21.67
N LYS A 1152 -54.03 -30.75 20.52
CA LYS A 1152 -53.34 -29.63 19.86
C LYS A 1152 -53.68 -28.33 20.60
N HIS A 1153 -52.72 -27.42 20.74
CA HIS A 1153 -52.88 -26.00 20.41
C HIS A 1153 -51.50 -25.39 20.14
N GLY A 1154 -51.43 -24.37 19.29
CA GLY A 1154 -50.19 -23.61 19.04
C GLY A 1154 -50.01 -22.49 20.06
N CYS A 1155 -48.81 -21.92 20.11
CA CYS A 1155 -48.56 -20.65 20.80
C CYS A 1155 -48.16 -19.58 19.78
N ASN A 1156 -48.66 -18.37 20.01
CA ASN A 1156 -48.42 -17.20 19.17
C ASN A 1156 -47.16 -16.45 19.67
N TRP A 1157 -46.55 -15.62 18.82
CA TRP A 1157 -45.52 -14.70 19.28
C TRP A 1157 -46.13 -13.61 20.16
N ASN A 1158 -45.52 -13.36 21.32
CA ASN A 1158 -45.59 -12.10 22.07
C ASN A 1158 -44.45 -12.08 23.11
N GLY A 1159 -43.62 -11.03 23.08
CA GLY A 1159 -42.58 -10.83 24.09
C GLY A 1159 -43.19 -10.35 25.41
N VAL A 1160 -42.79 -10.95 26.53
CA VAL A 1160 -43.28 -10.57 27.87
C VAL A 1160 -42.14 -9.97 28.68
N PHE A 1161 -42.22 -8.66 28.91
CA PHE A 1161 -41.40 -7.97 29.89
C PHE A 1161 -41.95 -8.23 31.31
N ILE A 1162 -41.13 -8.82 32.19
CA ILE A 1162 -41.48 -9.01 33.61
C ILE A 1162 -40.80 -7.92 34.43
N LYS A 1163 -41.56 -7.31 35.36
CA LYS A 1163 -41.16 -6.17 36.17
C LYS A 1163 -41.05 -6.59 37.64
N ASP A 1164 -39.84 -6.66 38.16
CA ASP A 1164 -39.55 -6.79 39.59
C ASP A 1164 -38.85 -5.53 40.13
N GLY A 1165 -39.00 -5.28 41.44
CA GLY A 1165 -37.99 -4.59 42.26
C GLY A 1165 -37.38 -3.25 41.79
N LYS A 1166 -38.10 -2.42 41.02
CA LYS A 1166 -37.68 -1.08 40.52
C LYS A 1166 -36.61 -1.01 39.41
N HIS A 1167 -36.02 -2.09 38.92
CA HIS A 1167 -35.02 -2.02 37.82
C HIS A 1167 -35.24 -3.10 36.75
N TRP A 1168 -35.06 -2.72 35.48
CA TRP A 1168 -34.94 -3.66 34.36
C TRP A 1168 -33.52 -4.24 34.32
N ARG A 1169 -33.40 -5.56 34.10
CA ARG A 1169 -32.13 -6.23 33.76
C ARG A 1169 -32.33 -7.14 32.54
N ASN A 1170 -31.30 -7.21 31.70
CA ASN A 1170 -31.15 -8.27 30.70
C ASN A 1170 -30.22 -9.35 31.27
N GLU A 1171 -30.77 -10.51 31.60
CA GLU A 1171 -29.99 -11.70 31.98
C GLU A 1171 -30.21 -12.81 30.94
N CYS A 1172 -29.59 -12.64 29.77
CA CYS A 1172 -29.41 -13.69 28.76
C CYS A 1172 -28.00 -14.28 28.88
N SER A 1173 -27.71 -14.89 30.03
CA SER A 1173 -26.46 -15.65 30.25
C SER A 1173 -26.68 -17.14 29.97
N GLU A 1174 -25.93 -17.64 28.98
CA GLU A 1174 -25.61 -19.05 28.73
C GLU A 1174 -26.74 -19.99 28.18
N CYS A 1175 -26.35 -20.72 27.13
CA CYS A 1175 -26.86 -22.05 26.74
C CYS A 1175 -28.34 -22.26 26.35
N GLU A 1176 -28.78 -21.77 25.18
CA GLU A 1176 -29.56 -22.65 24.28
C GLU A 1176 -29.46 -22.41 22.74
N CYS A 1177 -28.24 -22.22 22.21
CA CYS A 1177 -28.00 -22.35 20.76
C CYS A 1177 -28.01 -23.83 20.29
N LYS A 1178 -29.14 -24.53 20.46
CA LYS A 1178 -29.34 -25.88 19.93
C LYS A 1178 -29.49 -25.86 18.42
N VAL A 1179 -28.46 -26.35 17.72
CA VAL A 1179 -28.39 -26.77 16.31
C VAL A 1179 -29.66 -26.52 15.49
N ARG A 1180 -29.79 -25.34 14.86
CA ARG A 1180 -30.86 -25.08 13.88
C ARG A 1180 -30.51 -24.21 12.67
N CYS A 1181 -29.22 -24.06 12.37
CA CYS A 1181 -28.72 -23.38 11.17
C CYS A 1181 -28.07 -24.35 10.17
N LEU A 1182 -28.59 -25.57 10.03
CA LEU A 1182 -28.12 -26.54 9.02
C LEU A 1182 -29.17 -27.61 8.64
N LYS A 1183 -30.44 -27.22 8.46
CA LYS A 1183 -31.49 -28.09 7.87
C LYS A 1183 -32.77 -27.39 7.34
N PHE A 1184 -32.59 -26.35 6.53
CA PHE A 1184 -33.55 -25.86 5.52
C PHE A 1184 -32.69 -25.28 4.37
N HIS A 1185 -32.91 -25.54 3.08
CA HIS A 1185 -34.07 -26.12 2.40
C HIS A 1185 -33.85 -27.55 1.87
N ILE A 1186 -34.78 -28.46 2.21
CA ILE A 1186 -35.36 -29.51 1.35
C ILE A 1186 -36.45 -30.21 2.20
N THR A 1187 -37.51 -30.71 1.57
CA THR A 1187 -38.83 -31.11 2.14
C THR A 1187 -39.72 -29.93 2.55
N GLY A 1188 -40.88 -29.78 1.89
CA GLY A 1188 -41.78 -28.64 2.12
C GLY A 1188 -42.98 -28.45 1.16
N TYR A 1189 -43.09 -29.22 0.07
CA TYR A 1189 -44.22 -29.13 -0.88
C TYR A 1189 -44.80 -30.49 -1.27
N PHE A 1190 -45.31 -31.25 -0.29
CA PHE A 1190 -46.39 -32.22 -0.51
C PHE A 1190 -47.11 -32.52 0.80
N ALA A 1191 -48.45 -32.66 0.71
CA ALA A 1191 -49.43 -33.02 1.75
C ALA A 1191 -50.18 -31.89 2.48
N LEU A 1192 -51.16 -31.27 1.80
CA LEU A 1192 -52.54 -31.13 2.34
C LEU A 1192 -53.55 -30.67 1.26
N ALA A 1193 -53.86 -31.57 0.31
CA ALA A 1193 -55.06 -31.48 -0.49
C ALA A 1193 -56.06 -32.51 0.03
N THR A 1194 -56.91 -32.14 1.00
CA THR A 1194 -58.07 -32.94 1.43
C THR A 1194 -59.01 -32.08 2.30
N ASN A 1195 -60.32 -32.18 2.04
CA ASN A 1195 -61.43 -31.38 2.58
C ASN A 1195 -61.58 -29.99 1.93
N LEU A 1196 -62.23 -29.86 0.77
CA LEU A 1196 -63.68 -30.02 0.47
C LEU A 1196 -64.51 -28.75 0.74
N ALA A 1197 -64.40 -27.79 -0.18
CA ALA A 1197 -65.48 -26.97 -0.73
C ALA A 1197 -65.06 -26.56 -2.15
#